data_AF-A0A7W1HZI6-F1
#
_entry.id   AF-A0A7W1HZI6-F1
#
_cell.length_a   1.000
_cell.length_b   1.000
_cell.length_c   1.000
_cell.angle_alpha   90.00
_cell.angle_beta   90.00
_cell.angle_gamma   90.00
#
_symmetry.space_group_name_H-M   'P 1'
#
loop_
_entity.id
_entity.type
_entity.pdbx_description
1 polymer ?
#
loop_
_entity_poly.entity_id
_entity_poly.type
_entity_poly.pdbx_seq_one_letter_code
_entity_poly.pdbx_strand_id
1 'polypeptide(L)'
;MVNKFRLGWLAGLVMALGLPTLGNAQDISLAAGGADPIWKGTQPNEAAGFWLDQGAVGASDSRRDLVVGAPGNATLAGAVYILFGGPERTGEILLSEAQVIITSSEAGNRFGASTAAGNILNLEGAIPRNLAIGAPGAFGNRGAVYLMAAGFEAASSTTAASATLRILGAPGDQLGTALATGDLDSDGYREIIIGAPGNNRIYVIKGGPSLSGTLDLAVTAAAQTYAAPGLGRVLTSGDLTGDNISDVVAGSPSMNVTYIFAGAAGSIPGIATSSFSGIDAGDESGTTVRILDLDADGQRDLVITAPGGDGPFNDRANAGEAYVFLGPLAAGAQTLSSSNIVFFGAAPGMRLGDGITAGDINRDRPNDLVLLGSGGVGGAGQLEIYYGRARGAIGVQQPDQRRFVDFANAGQASRKVYGDPAAGPVTSAQVFEVTGEGARDLVVGVAAADSGAGKLYFVISPKMRVTPTTLSLQANEGGSVTSATPIQILNASTVFIGWQATTNVPWLSTSPTAGSADNTHPSSFLITGASQGLTPGVHTGTVMVSSTSADLEMSIPVAVTMTVTGTRMALDAPAHGYQVGTTFTVSGWALDVAAATGTGVSEVQVYAYPNPGSGQTGTALGTATYGGSRPDVGASFGAQFTNSAYTKQITSLTPGTYQISVFAKSTVSNQFMLSKSVVVVVVNGAPSPNPVAVPDPIDPGPTPTTTLLPPPPPGPGGPTANTRVAINRTSLSFGAIAGTNGLRSGAQQAAVTFSNGSSTWTASTDASWLQLTNASGSGAGSFSATVKAGTYATSSLTGTITVTAVNVPNSPLQIPVTLRVFAEGGNPTGLVDTPANNITGVTGAIAVTGWATDDIDIQEVAIYRDPIAGETSASPNGKIFIGRAVFVDGARPDVDAAINQPFDYEAGWGYMLLTNMLPNQGNGTFTLHAYATDIEGHTVLLGSRTITCDNAHAVKPFGAIDTPDQGGTVSGTTYTNFGWALTPQPNAIPTDGSTIVVYINGFPVGRPVYNNARADIATLFPGYANSGGAIGYYQFNTTTLANGVHTISWVVTDNAGNAEGIGSRYFTVLNGSASSSMTLEASSSVEEMSGRGAETRVSAEVGASSGLAAATVETVAMSDVPVYRRDGYNPNAALELTQADESGVIRVAADPAGRFTLTLSAPVKDESGGYEGYMVANGKLQALPAGSFLDKRSGEFYWQPGVGFTGTYRLVFIRTDGGQRTRIPVDVTIGQQRPAAPQNVRIVK
;
A
#
# COMPACT_ATOMS: atom_id res chain seq x y z
N MET A 1 58.12 25.92 -40.27
CA MET A 1 57.36 26.22 -41.50
C MET A 1 55.87 26.04 -41.16
N VAL A 2 55.15 27.16 -40.97
CA VAL A 2 53.94 27.60 -41.73
C VAL A 2 52.68 26.77 -41.37
N ASN A 3 51.48 27.24 -40.96
CA ASN A 3 50.77 28.50 -40.62
C ASN A 3 49.45 28.06 -39.91
N LYS A 4 48.97 28.66 -38.79
CA LYS A 4 47.94 29.73 -38.63
C LYS A 4 46.70 29.76 -39.57
N PHE A 5 45.54 30.14 -38.98
CA PHE A 5 44.20 30.61 -39.48
C PHE A 5 43.05 29.57 -39.52
N ARG A 6 41.90 29.71 -38.82
CA ARG A 6 40.79 30.72 -38.76
C ARG A 6 39.79 30.67 -39.95
N LEU A 7 38.49 30.54 -39.59
CA LEU A 7 37.22 30.78 -40.32
C LEU A 7 36.89 29.85 -41.51
N GLY A 8 35.66 29.37 -41.73
CA GLY A 8 34.38 29.57 -41.05
C GLY A 8 33.19 28.91 -41.78
N TRP A 9 32.10 28.71 -41.04
CA TRP A 9 30.69 28.77 -41.45
C TRP A 9 30.19 27.90 -42.61
N LEU A 10 29.40 26.87 -42.25
CA LEU A 10 28.06 26.70 -42.81
C LEU A 10 27.13 26.14 -41.71
N ALA A 11 26.31 27.03 -41.14
CA ALA A 11 25.14 26.66 -40.36
C ALA A 11 24.03 26.27 -41.35
N GLY A 12 23.38 25.14 -41.11
CA GLY A 12 22.29 24.66 -41.97
C GLY A 12 21.72 23.32 -41.54
N LEU A 13 20.82 23.37 -40.57
CA LEU A 13 19.68 22.44 -40.44
C LEU A 13 19.99 20.96 -40.13
N VAL A 14 20.24 20.65 -38.85
CA VAL A 14 19.79 19.37 -38.27
C VAL A 14 18.90 19.71 -37.09
N MET A 15 17.59 19.59 -37.31
CA MET A 15 16.57 19.65 -36.27
C MET A 15 16.81 18.56 -35.23
N ALA A 16 16.46 18.89 -33.99
CA ALA A 16 16.45 18.07 -32.81
C ALA A 16 16.02 16.61 -33.05
N LEU A 17 17.00 15.70 -33.02
CA LEU A 17 16.81 14.34 -32.54
C LEU A 17 17.52 14.29 -31.18
N GLY A 18 16.75 14.54 -30.12
CA GLY A 18 17.20 14.38 -28.74
C GLY A 18 17.43 12.90 -28.46
N LEU A 19 18.63 12.42 -28.74
CA LEU A 19 19.19 11.24 -28.09
C LEU A 19 19.85 11.72 -26.79
N PRO A 20 19.35 11.36 -25.60
CA PRO A 20 20.11 11.56 -24.38
C PRO A 20 21.29 10.57 -24.39
N THR A 21 22.48 11.05 -24.72
CA THR A 21 23.72 10.30 -24.55
C THR A 21 24.19 10.40 -23.10
N LEU A 22 24.34 9.24 -22.45
CA LEU A 22 25.27 8.87 -21.37
C LEU A 22 25.41 9.80 -20.16
N GLY A 23 25.09 9.24 -18.98
CA GLY A 23 24.89 9.93 -17.72
C GLY A 23 26.11 10.63 -17.13
N ASN A 24 25.85 11.80 -16.58
CA ASN A 24 26.68 12.42 -15.55
C ASN A 24 26.04 12.10 -14.19
N ALA A 25 26.86 11.70 -13.23
CA ALA A 25 26.50 11.56 -11.82
C ALA A 25 25.67 12.78 -11.38
N GLN A 26 24.48 12.52 -10.84
CA GLN A 26 23.62 13.59 -10.32
C GLN A 26 24.09 13.97 -8.92
N ASP A 27 25.08 14.85 -8.87
CA ASP A 27 25.66 15.24 -7.61
C ASP A 27 24.68 16.07 -6.78
N ILE A 28 24.62 15.76 -5.49
CA ILE A 28 23.71 16.37 -4.53
C ILE A 28 24.49 17.32 -3.63
N SER A 29 23.98 18.52 -3.42
CA SER A 29 24.57 19.48 -2.48
C SER A 29 23.68 19.67 -1.27
N LEU A 30 24.19 19.34 -0.08
CA LEU A 30 23.47 19.54 1.18
C LEU A 30 23.25 21.03 1.48
N ALA A 31 24.14 21.90 1.01
CA ALA A 31 24.00 23.35 1.15
C ALA A 31 22.91 23.96 0.23
N ALA A 32 22.54 23.25 -0.84
CA ALA A 32 21.58 23.72 -1.84
C ALA A 32 20.19 23.07 -1.71
N GLY A 33 19.86 22.49 -0.53
CA GLY A 33 18.57 21.86 -0.29
C GLY A 33 18.42 20.48 -0.93
N GLY A 34 19.53 19.75 -1.14
CA GLY A 34 19.52 18.40 -1.72
C GLY A 34 18.98 17.28 -0.81
N ALA A 35 18.47 17.61 0.38
CA ALA A 35 17.96 16.65 1.36
C ALA A 35 16.52 17.02 1.75
N ASP A 36 15.68 16.02 2.01
CA ASP A 36 14.25 16.19 2.26
C ASP A 36 13.70 14.92 2.95
N PRO A 37 13.89 14.71 4.27
CA PRO A 37 13.97 15.70 5.38
C PRO A 37 15.35 15.99 6.03
N ILE A 38 15.37 16.91 7.01
CA ILE A 38 16.52 17.19 7.89
C ILE A 38 16.11 17.02 9.37
N TRP A 39 16.86 16.22 10.13
CA TRP A 39 16.67 16.09 11.58
C TRP A 39 17.77 16.82 12.34
N LYS A 40 17.42 17.55 13.40
CA LYS A 40 18.35 18.36 14.19
C LYS A 40 18.50 17.83 15.61
N GLY A 41 19.71 17.95 16.14
CA GLY A 41 19.98 17.79 17.58
C GLY A 41 19.09 18.71 18.42
N THR A 42 18.88 18.32 19.66
CA THR A 42 17.95 18.99 20.57
C THR A 42 18.57 20.21 21.26
N GLN A 43 19.89 20.23 21.41
CA GLN A 43 20.61 21.29 22.11
C GLN A 43 22.09 21.40 21.69
N PRO A 44 22.75 22.57 21.90
CA PRO A 44 24.15 22.75 21.55
C PRO A 44 25.10 21.74 22.21
N ASN A 45 26.15 21.35 21.48
CA ASN A 45 27.18 20.38 21.88
C ASN A 45 26.73 18.93 22.10
N GLU A 46 25.51 18.58 21.72
CA GLU A 46 24.99 17.21 21.81
C GLU A 46 25.65 16.24 20.82
N ALA A 47 26.10 16.77 19.68
CA ALA A 47 26.77 16.05 18.61
C ALA A 47 25.92 14.93 17.98
N ALA A 48 24.63 15.17 17.78
CA ALA A 48 23.75 14.19 17.12
C ALA A 48 24.19 13.88 15.68
N GLY A 49 24.16 12.60 15.31
CA GLY A 49 24.71 12.14 14.03
C GLY A 49 26.23 11.92 14.06
N PHE A 50 26.85 11.90 15.24
CA PHE A 50 28.24 11.46 15.39
C PHE A 50 28.42 9.99 15.01
N TRP A 51 27.46 9.15 15.42
CA TRP A 51 27.40 7.73 15.07
C TRP A 51 26.02 7.42 14.48
N LEU A 52 25.99 6.60 13.44
CA LEU A 52 24.76 6.11 12.83
C LEU A 52 24.86 4.59 12.68
N ASP A 53 23.78 3.92 13.05
CA ASP A 53 23.65 2.47 12.97
C ASP A 53 22.20 2.10 12.60
N GLN A 54 21.93 0.84 12.32
CA GLN A 54 20.59 0.37 12.02
C GLN A 54 20.32 -1.02 12.60
N GLY A 55 19.08 -1.26 13.00
CA GLY A 55 18.65 -2.59 13.45
C GLY A 55 17.14 -2.64 13.67
N ALA A 56 16.55 -3.82 13.52
CA ALA A 56 15.14 -4.04 13.86
C ALA A 56 14.98 -4.11 15.38
N VAL A 57 15.00 -2.95 16.04
CA VAL A 57 15.03 -2.83 17.50
C VAL A 57 13.65 -2.42 18.06
N GLY A 58 12.78 -1.88 17.22
CA GLY A 58 11.39 -1.56 17.52
C GLY A 58 10.50 -2.79 17.67
N ALA A 59 9.46 -2.69 18.49
CA ALA A 59 8.56 -3.80 18.83
C ALA A 59 7.43 -4.06 17.80
N SER A 60 7.18 -3.11 16.88
CA SER A 60 5.92 -3.04 16.14
C SER A 60 6.00 -3.46 14.66
N ASP A 61 7.17 -3.54 14.06
CA ASP A 61 7.35 -4.03 12.69
C ASP A 61 8.73 -4.69 12.51
N SER A 62 8.87 -5.56 11.50
CA SER A 62 10.12 -6.27 11.24
C SER A 62 11.16 -5.41 10.50
N ARG A 63 10.93 -4.10 10.36
CA ARG A 63 11.81 -3.23 9.59
C ARG A 63 13.01 -2.84 10.45
N ARG A 64 14.06 -2.37 9.79
CA ARG A 64 15.20 -1.79 10.52
C ARG A 64 14.85 -0.36 10.90
N ASP A 65 15.32 0.05 12.06
CA ASP A 65 15.23 1.39 12.60
C ASP A 65 16.59 2.07 12.52
N LEU A 66 16.60 3.39 12.33
CA LEU A 66 17.83 4.16 12.37
C LEU A 66 18.17 4.48 13.82
N VAL A 67 19.38 4.13 14.23
CA VAL A 67 19.92 4.46 15.55
C VAL A 67 20.92 5.59 15.40
N VAL A 68 20.70 6.67 16.14
CA VAL A 68 21.49 7.91 16.06
C VAL A 68 22.19 8.15 17.38
N GLY A 69 23.51 8.09 17.37
CA GLY A 69 24.36 8.40 18.52
C GLY A 69 24.64 9.90 18.63
N ALA A 70 24.45 10.44 19.83
CA ALA A 70 24.72 11.82 20.20
C ALA A 70 25.56 11.86 21.49
N PRO A 71 26.89 11.67 21.39
CA PRO A 71 27.73 11.40 22.55
C PRO A 71 27.86 12.55 23.55
N GLY A 72 27.38 13.75 23.24
CA GLY A 72 27.61 14.93 24.05
C GLY A 72 29.10 15.27 24.15
N ASN A 73 29.49 15.93 25.23
CA ASN A 73 30.86 16.40 25.45
C ASN A 73 31.24 16.37 26.94
N ALA A 74 32.32 17.06 27.33
CA ALA A 74 32.77 17.13 28.72
C ALA A 74 31.75 17.75 29.70
N THR A 75 30.79 18.54 29.19
CA THR A 75 29.78 19.27 29.98
C THR A 75 28.35 18.78 29.75
N LEU A 76 28.11 18.00 28.69
CA LEU A 76 26.80 17.48 28.31
C LEU A 76 26.83 15.95 28.23
N ALA A 77 25.85 15.31 28.87
CA ALA A 77 25.69 13.86 28.82
C ALA A 77 25.25 13.39 27.43
N GLY A 78 25.66 12.18 27.06
CA GLY A 78 25.33 11.61 25.76
C GLY A 78 23.94 10.95 25.73
N ALA A 79 23.38 10.83 24.54
CA ALA A 79 22.09 10.23 24.24
C ALA A 79 22.14 9.36 22.96
N VAL A 80 21.12 8.51 22.81
CA VAL A 80 20.85 7.74 21.59
C VAL A 80 19.39 7.93 21.21
N TYR A 81 19.13 8.21 19.94
CA TYR A 81 17.79 8.35 19.38
C TYR A 81 17.51 7.19 18.43
N ILE A 82 16.28 6.68 18.42
CA ILE A 82 15.84 5.66 17.47
C ILE A 82 14.70 6.21 16.64
N LEU A 83 14.87 6.19 15.33
CA LEU A 83 13.89 6.61 14.34
C LEU A 83 13.34 5.37 13.64
N PHE A 84 12.07 5.06 13.88
CA PHE A 84 11.40 3.96 13.20
C PHE A 84 11.15 4.34 11.74
N GLY A 85 11.38 3.40 10.80
CA GLY A 85 10.99 3.58 9.40
C GLY A 85 9.49 3.87 9.29
N GLY A 86 9.02 4.66 8.34
CA GLY A 86 7.63 5.15 8.37
C GLY A 86 7.27 6.10 7.23
N PRO A 87 6.03 6.63 7.18
CA PRO A 87 5.59 7.45 6.05
C PRO A 87 6.52 8.64 5.83
N GLU A 88 6.69 9.02 4.56
CA GLU A 88 7.51 10.16 4.12
C GLU A 88 7.24 11.39 5.01
N ARG A 89 8.29 11.88 5.66
CA ARG A 89 8.26 13.12 6.44
C ARG A 89 9.04 14.17 5.66
N THR A 90 8.53 15.40 5.62
CA THR A 90 9.15 16.51 4.89
C THR A 90 9.52 17.64 5.84
N GLY A 91 10.58 18.37 5.53
CA GLY A 91 11.00 19.55 6.29
C GLY A 91 11.99 19.27 7.43
N GLU A 92 12.13 20.25 8.33
CA GLU A 92 13.04 20.18 9.47
C GLU A 92 12.34 19.64 10.72
N ILE A 93 12.96 18.64 11.37
CA ILE A 93 12.39 17.92 12.51
C ILE A 93 13.41 17.91 13.65
N LEU A 94 12.98 18.04 14.90
CA LEU A 94 13.87 17.93 16.06
C LEU A 94 13.96 16.48 16.52
N LEU A 95 15.15 16.04 16.94
CA LEU A 95 15.35 14.69 17.53
C LEU A 95 14.61 14.49 18.86
N SER A 96 14.08 15.54 19.47
CA SER A 96 13.12 15.42 20.57
C SER A 96 11.81 14.73 20.15
N GLU A 97 11.53 14.68 18.84
CA GLU A 97 10.40 13.96 18.25
C GLU A 97 10.78 12.53 17.81
N ALA A 98 11.99 12.06 18.12
CA ALA A 98 12.36 10.68 17.88
C ALA A 98 11.44 9.73 18.65
N GLN A 99 11.12 8.59 18.03
CA GLN A 99 10.21 7.60 18.61
C GLN A 99 10.79 6.97 19.88
N VAL A 100 12.12 6.88 19.99
CA VAL A 100 12.78 6.41 21.21
C VAL A 100 13.94 7.33 21.55
N ILE A 101 14.05 7.66 22.83
CA ILE A 101 15.17 8.45 23.37
C ILE A 101 15.79 7.70 24.55
N ILE A 102 17.09 7.42 24.46
CA ILE A 102 17.88 6.77 25.50
C ILE A 102 18.92 7.77 26.01
N THR A 103 18.80 8.20 27.27
CA THR A 103 19.68 9.21 27.84
C THR A 103 20.68 8.63 28.84
N SER A 104 21.82 9.30 29.02
CA SER A 104 22.71 9.08 30.17
C SER A 104 22.70 10.29 31.11
N SER A 105 23.07 10.08 32.37
CA SER A 105 23.04 11.13 33.41
C SER A 105 24.37 11.88 33.59
N GLU A 106 25.46 11.36 33.04
CA GLU A 106 26.82 11.83 33.34
C GLU A 106 27.50 12.42 32.10
N ALA A 107 27.86 13.70 32.18
CA ALA A 107 28.64 14.38 31.16
C ALA A 107 30.05 13.78 31.02
N GLY A 108 30.65 13.88 29.84
CA GLY A 108 32.00 13.37 29.56
C GLY A 108 32.08 11.86 29.34
N ASN A 109 31.03 11.09 29.64
CA ASN A 109 31.02 9.64 29.43
C ASN A 109 30.97 9.23 27.95
N ARG A 110 30.53 10.13 27.07
CA ARG A 110 30.38 9.89 25.63
C ARG A 110 29.42 8.74 25.31
N PHE A 111 28.32 8.62 26.06
CA PHE A 111 27.30 7.59 25.83
C PHE A 111 26.65 7.76 24.46
N GLY A 112 26.60 6.69 23.65
CA GLY A 112 26.15 6.78 22.25
C GLY A 112 27.29 7.06 21.25
N ALA A 113 28.55 6.97 21.67
CA ALA A 113 29.71 7.12 20.77
C ALA A 113 29.84 5.95 19.77
N SER A 114 29.28 4.79 20.09
CA SER A 114 29.11 3.65 19.19
C SER A 114 27.88 2.86 19.60
N THR A 115 27.27 2.16 18.65
CA THR A 115 26.17 1.23 18.88
C THR A 115 26.32 0.00 18.00
N ALA A 116 25.72 -1.11 18.41
CA ALA A 116 25.53 -2.28 17.56
C ALA A 116 24.22 -2.99 17.92
N ALA A 117 23.37 -3.22 16.92
CA ALA A 117 22.17 -4.03 17.08
C ALA A 117 22.44 -5.51 16.75
N GLY A 118 21.88 -6.43 17.54
CA GLY A 118 22.11 -7.86 17.34
C GLY A 118 21.22 -8.77 18.18
N ASN A 119 21.13 -10.03 17.77
CA ASN A 119 20.45 -11.07 18.52
C ASN A 119 21.35 -11.61 19.64
N ILE A 120 21.57 -10.80 20.68
CA ILE A 120 22.55 -11.09 21.75
C ILE A 120 21.92 -11.94 22.86
N LEU A 121 20.72 -11.57 23.30
CA LEU A 121 19.96 -12.26 24.36
C LEU A 121 18.94 -13.26 23.79
N ASN A 122 18.64 -13.14 22.50
CA ASN A 122 17.71 -14.00 21.77
C ASN A 122 18.43 -14.69 20.61
N LEU A 123 17.80 -15.74 20.07
CA LEU A 123 18.39 -16.52 18.98
C LEU A 123 18.45 -15.71 17.68
N GLU A 124 19.42 -16.04 16.84
CA GLU A 124 19.59 -15.50 15.50
C GLU A 124 18.30 -15.59 14.68
N GLY A 125 18.04 -14.53 13.91
CA GLY A 125 16.79 -14.38 13.16
C GLY A 125 15.59 -13.90 13.97
N ALA A 126 15.68 -13.82 15.30
CA ALA A 126 14.62 -13.22 16.10
C ALA A 126 14.52 -11.71 15.87
N ILE A 127 13.31 -11.19 15.95
CA ILE A 127 13.00 -9.75 16.01
C ILE A 127 12.06 -9.54 17.19
N PRO A 128 12.18 -8.43 17.94
CA PRO A 128 13.19 -7.38 17.81
C PRO A 128 14.60 -7.79 18.29
N ARG A 129 15.62 -7.00 17.91
CA ARG A 129 17.03 -7.18 18.27
C ARG A 129 17.42 -6.33 19.49
N ASN A 130 18.42 -6.79 20.23
CA ASN A 130 19.02 -6.02 21.32
C ASN A 130 19.88 -4.87 20.77
N LEU A 131 20.12 -3.86 21.60
CA LEU A 131 20.98 -2.73 21.26
C LEU A 131 22.11 -2.58 22.30
N ALA A 132 23.36 -2.74 21.86
CA ALA A 132 24.53 -2.41 22.66
C ALA A 132 24.96 -0.96 22.40
N ILE A 133 25.27 -0.22 23.47
CA ILE A 133 25.61 1.21 23.40
C ILE A 133 26.93 1.46 24.16
N GLY A 134 27.89 2.09 23.48
CA GLY A 134 29.22 2.41 24.03
C GLY A 134 29.28 3.77 24.72
N ALA A 135 30.06 3.84 25.81
CA ALA A 135 30.37 5.06 26.56
C ALA A 135 31.86 5.07 26.97
N PRO A 136 32.78 5.35 26.03
CA PRO A 136 34.22 5.17 26.24
C PRO A 136 34.84 6.09 27.29
N GLY A 137 34.20 7.22 27.62
CA GLY A 137 34.68 8.14 28.68
C GLY A 137 34.27 7.71 30.10
N ALA A 138 33.38 6.73 30.23
CA ALA A 138 32.78 6.36 31.50
C ALA A 138 33.79 5.83 32.54
N PHE A 139 33.48 6.04 33.82
CA PHE A 139 34.22 5.52 34.97
C PHE A 139 35.72 5.85 34.96
N GLY A 140 36.07 7.09 34.59
CA GLY A 140 37.46 7.55 34.54
C GLY A 140 38.25 6.97 33.37
N ASN A 141 37.68 7.00 32.16
CA ASN A 141 38.27 6.44 30.93
C ASN A 141 38.51 4.92 30.96
N ARG A 142 37.90 4.20 31.89
CA ARG A 142 37.73 2.74 31.77
C ARG A 142 36.85 2.41 30.57
N GLY A 143 35.82 3.22 30.36
CA GLY A 143 34.76 3.00 29.37
C GLY A 143 33.76 1.94 29.83
N ALA A 144 32.58 1.98 29.21
CA ALA A 144 31.50 1.04 29.48
C ALA A 144 30.68 0.73 28.23
N VAL A 145 30.00 -0.42 28.26
CA VAL A 145 28.97 -0.82 27.27
C VAL A 145 27.68 -1.15 28.00
N TYR A 146 26.57 -0.68 27.47
CA TYR A 146 25.23 -0.87 28.00
C TYR A 146 24.43 -1.70 27.01
N LEU A 147 24.01 -2.90 27.40
CA LEU A 147 23.15 -3.76 26.61
C LEU A 147 21.69 -3.50 26.99
N MET A 148 20.94 -2.94 26.06
CA MET A 148 19.52 -2.69 26.21
C MET A 148 18.72 -3.90 25.73
N ALA A 149 17.62 -4.19 26.43
CA ALA A 149 16.65 -5.18 25.96
C ALA A 149 16.06 -4.77 24.59
N ALA A 150 15.62 -5.76 23.83
CA ALA A 150 14.97 -5.56 22.54
C ALA A 150 13.52 -5.07 22.72
N GLY A 151 12.93 -4.49 21.66
CA GLY A 151 11.50 -4.17 21.60
C GLY A 151 11.18 -2.79 22.14
N PHE A 152 11.83 -1.76 21.62
CA PHE A 152 11.46 -0.39 21.95
C PHE A 152 10.10 -0.05 21.34
N GLU A 153 9.23 0.57 22.12
CA GLU A 153 7.93 1.08 21.66
C GLU A 153 8.05 2.55 21.25
N ALA A 154 7.14 3.01 20.39
CA ALA A 154 7.12 4.42 19.99
C ALA A 154 6.77 5.33 21.18
N ALA A 155 7.31 6.54 21.17
CA ALA A 155 7.24 7.52 22.26
C ALA A 155 7.86 7.04 23.60
N SER A 156 8.77 6.06 23.57
CA SER A 156 9.46 5.61 24.79
C SER A 156 10.70 6.44 25.11
N SER A 157 10.81 6.87 26.38
CA SER A 157 12.02 7.50 26.93
C SER A 157 12.60 6.63 28.02
N THR A 158 13.87 6.28 27.91
CA THR A 158 14.58 5.42 28.87
C THR A 158 15.99 5.95 29.12
N THR A 159 16.72 5.27 30.00
CA THR A 159 18.06 5.70 30.40
C THR A 159 19.05 4.56 30.35
N ALA A 160 20.34 4.90 30.34
CA ALA A 160 21.44 3.94 30.47
C ALA A 160 21.35 3.07 31.74
N ALA A 161 20.63 3.52 32.78
CA ALA A 161 20.41 2.73 34.00
C ALA A 161 19.47 1.53 33.78
N SER A 162 18.67 1.55 32.71
CA SER A 162 17.74 0.47 32.34
C SER A 162 18.40 -0.66 31.55
N ALA A 163 19.71 -0.60 31.33
CA ALA A 163 20.45 -1.66 30.64
C ALA A 163 20.34 -2.99 31.38
N THR A 164 20.06 -4.06 30.65
CA THR A 164 20.00 -5.43 31.17
C THR A 164 21.37 -5.88 31.65
N LEU A 165 22.43 -5.53 30.91
CA LEU A 165 23.82 -5.77 31.26
C LEU A 165 24.63 -4.48 31.08
N ARG A 166 25.50 -4.20 32.05
CA ARG A 166 26.53 -3.16 31.96
C ARG A 166 27.91 -3.80 32.02
N ILE A 167 28.73 -3.57 31.02
CA ILE A 167 30.10 -4.08 30.93
C ILE A 167 31.07 -2.94 31.21
N LEU A 168 31.97 -3.11 32.17
CA LEU A 168 32.97 -2.11 32.55
C LEU A 168 34.35 -2.52 32.05
N GLY A 169 35.05 -1.60 31.38
CA GLY A 169 36.42 -1.83 30.92
C GLY A 169 37.42 -1.88 32.07
N ALA A 170 38.62 -2.40 31.85
CA ALA A 170 39.70 -2.24 32.81
C ALA A 170 40.26 -0.80 32.81
N PRO A 171 41.10 -0.42 33.79
CA PRO A 171 41.72 0.90 33.85
C PRO A 171 42.38 1.32 32.51
N GLY A 172 41.93 2.45 31.97
CA GLY A 172 42.48 3.06 30.75
C GLY A 172 41.99 2.45 29.44
N ASP A 173 41.06 1.48 29.45
CA ASP A 173 40.64 0.78 28.22
C ASP A 173 39.90 1.66 27.20
N GLN A 174 39.15 2.65 27.67
CA GLN A 174 38.17 3.36 26.84
C GLN A 174 37.20 2.39 26.14
N LEU A 175 36.76 1.36 26.87
CA LEU A 175 35.85 0.31 26.40
C LEU A 175 34.58 0.89 25.78
N GLY A 176 34.15 0.35 24.64
CA GLY A 176 32.95 0.80 23.92
C GLY A 176 33.25 1.93 22.93
N THR A 177 34.51 2.11 22.55
CA THR A 177 34.87 3.03 21.46
C THR A 177 34.37 2.53 20.10
N ALA A 178 34.37 1.21 19.91
CA ALA A 178 33.79 0.53 18.74
C ALA A 178 33.02 -0.71 19.20
N LEU A 179 31.95 -1.03 18.47
CA LEU A 179 31.07 -2.16 18.76
C LEU A 179 30.71 -2.91 17.48
N ALA A 180 30.63 -4.23 17.58
CA ALA A 180 30.05 -5.11 16.56
C ALA A 180 29.39 -6.31 17.25
N THR A 181 28.52 -7.03 16.51
CA THR A 181 27.90 -8.26 16.99
C THR A 181 27.91 -9.32 15.90
N GLY A 182 28.16 -10.58 16.26
CA GLY A 182 28.14 -11.70 15.34
C GLY A 182 28.13 -13.01 16.11
N ASP A 183 27.49 -14.03 15.56
CA ASP A 183 27.52 -15.39 16.08
C ASP A 183 28.84 -16.05 15.63
N LEU A 184 29.87 -15.98 16.51
CA LEU A 184 31.24 -16.39 16.19
C LEU A 184 31.48 -17.87 16.43
N ASP A 185 30.62 -18.52 17.21
CA ASP A 185 30.72 -19.93 17.53
C ASP A 185 29.50 -20.77 17.11
N SER A 186 28.58 -20.19 16.35
CA SER A 186 27.39 -20.85 15.80
C SER A 186 26.50 -21.47 16.88
N ASP A 187 26.44 -20.86 18.06
CA ASP A 187 25.55 -21.29 19.14
C ASP A 187 24.12 -20.72 19.01
N GLY A 188 23.92 -19.84 18.02
CA GLY A 188 22.65 -19.19 17.73
C GLY A 188 22.46 -17.88 18.49
N TYR A 189 23.37 -17.45 19.34
CA TYR A 189 23.38 -16.11 19.95
C TYR A 189 24.57 -15.31 19.42
N ARG A 190 24.38 -14.01 19.19
CA ARG A 190 25.47 -13.14 18.79
C ARG A 190 26.33 -12.75 19.99
N GLU A 191 27.65 -12.87 19.83
CA GLU A 191 28.63 -12.26 20.71
C GLU A 191 28.59 -10.74 20.62
N ILE A 192 29.01 -10.09 21.72
CA ILE A 192 29.33 -8.67 21.74
C ILE A 192 30.85 -8.52 21.55
N ILE A 193 31.26 -7.84 20.48
CA ILE A 193 32.67 -7.58 20.15
C ILE A 193 32.95 -6.11 20.46
N ILE A 194 33.86 -5.85 21.39
CA ILE A 194 34.01 -4.54 22.02
C ILE A 194 35.44 -4.02 21.89
N GLY A 195 35.59 -2.85 21.27
CA GLY A 195 36.87 -2.16 21.14
C GLY A 195 37.27 -1.39 22.41
N ALA A 196 38.51 -1.57 22.83
CA ALA A 196 39.15 -0.90 23.97
C ALA A 196 40.52 -0.35 23.55
N PRO A 197 40.54 0.77 22.79
CA PRO A 197 41.75 1.25 22.13
C PRO A 197 42.76 1.89 23.09
N GLY A 198 42.36 2.26 24.30
CA GLY A 198 43.27 2.86 25.28
C GLY A 198 44.38 1.91 25.72
N ASN A 199 44.13 0.59 25.68
CA ASN A 199 45.13 -0.46 25.87
C ASN A 199 45.31 -1.38 24.63
N ASN A 200 44.94 -0.89 23.44
CA ASN A 200 45.10 -1.60 22.16
C ASN A 200 44.52 -3.03 22.13
N ARG A 201 43.26 -3.20 22.55
CA ARG A 201 42.64 -4.53 22.62
C ARG A 201 41.16 -4.55 22.25
N ILE A 202 40.68 -5.77 22.00
CA ILE A 202 39.29 -6.11 21.71
C ILE A 202 38.85 -7.20 22.67
N TYR A 203 37.64 -7.08 23.19
CA TYR A 203 37.00 -8.08 24.04
C TYR A 203 35.84 -8.75 23.29
N VAL A 204 35.69 -10.05 23.48
CA VAL A 204 34.52 -10.80 23.03
C VAL A 204 33.76 -11.32 24.25
N ILE A 205 32.49 -10.96 24.34
CA ILE A 205 31.57 -11.44 25.38
C ILE A 205 30.55 -12.35 24.70
N LYS A 206 30.46 -13.60 25.17
CA LYS A 206 29.48 -14.59 24.67
C LYS A 206 28.06 -14.06 24.80
N GLY A 207 27.26 -14.26 23.75
CA GLY A 207 25.82 -14.05 23.79
C GLY A 207 25.12 -15.03 24.75
N GLY A 208 23.84 -14.80 25.00
CA GLY A 208 23.00 -15.75 25.72
C GLY A 208 21.96 -15.11 26.64
N PRO A 209 20.90 -15.85 26.98
CA PRO A 209 19.73 -15.31 27.68
C PRO A 209 19.98 -14.99 29.16
N SER A 210 21.11 -15.44 29.73
CA SER A 210 21.47 -15.24 31.14
C SER A 210 22.29 -13.97 31.39
N LEU A 211 22.72 -13.26 30.35
CA LEU A 211 23.50 -12.03 30.46
C LEU A 211 22.70 -10.94 31.17
N SER A 212 23.11 -10.58 32.38
CA SER A 212 22.49 -9.52 33.17
C SER A 212 23.44 -8.93 34.20
N GLY A 213 23.08 -7.77 34.76
CA GLY A 213 23.80 -7.15 35.88
C GLY A 213 25.03 -6.35 35.44
N THR A 214 26.12 -6.42 36.21
CA THR A 214 27.39 -5.74 35.88
C THR A 214 28.52 -6.74 35.70
N LEU A 215 29.20 -6.68 34.55
CA LEU A 215 30.41 -7.43 34.24
C LEU A 215 31.61 -6.49 34.29
N ASP A 216 32.54 -6.71 35.23
CA ASP A 216 33.76 -5.90 35.34
C ASP A 216 34.97 -6.66 34.78
N LEU A 217 35.50 -6.18 33.64
CA LEU A 217 36.62 -6.79 32.91
C LEU A 217 38.00 -6.57 33.57
N ALA A 218 38.08 -5.77 34.64
CA ALA A 218 39.29 -5.67 35.45
C ALA A 218 39.50 -6.91 36.34
N VAL A 219 38.41 -7.65 36.65
CA VAL A 219 38.43 -8.78 37.59
C VAL A 219 37.81 -10.06 37.01
N THR A 220 37.00 -9.95 35.96
CA THR A 220 36.37 -11.09 35.28
C THR A 220 36.91 -11.17 33.86
N ALA A 221 37.40 -12.34 33.46
CA ALA A 221 37.87 -12.55 32.10
C ALA A 221 36.70 -12.52 31.09
N ALA A 222 36.93 -11.89 29.94
CA ALA A 222 36.06 -12.02 28.77
C ALA A 222 36.17 -13.45 28.19
N ALA A 223 35.26 -13.81 27.27
CA ALA A 223 35.35 -15.08 26.57
C ALA A 223 36.62 -15.14 25.70
N GLN A 224 36.99 -14.01 25.09
CA GLN A 224 38.26 -13.85 24.39
C GLN A 224 38.76 -12.40 24.49
N THR A 225 40.08 -12.21 24.46
CA THR A 225 40.72 -10.89 24.36
C THR A 225 41.81 -10.91 23.29
N TYR A 226 41.67 -10.07 22.28
CA TYR A 226 42.72 -9.86 21.27
C TYR A 226 43.51 -8.60 21.61
N ALA A 227 44.84 -8.68 21.59
CA ALA A 227 45.71 -7.54 21.89
C ALA A 227 46.85 -7.46 20.87
N ALA A 228 46.94 -6.31 20.20
CA ALA A 228 48.01 -5.96 19.26
C ALA A 228 48.04 -4.43 19.13
N PRO A 229 49.21 -3.80 18.87
CA PRO A 229 49.29 -2.34 18.77
C PRO A 229 48.26 -1.76 17.80
N GLY A 230 47.58 -0.69 18.19
CA GLY A 230 46.61 0.01 17.35
C GLY A 230 45.18 -0.58 17.32
N LEU A 231 44.95 -1.77 17.90
CA LEU A 231 43.62 -2.40 17.93
C LEU A 231 42.59 -1.65 18.79
N GLY A 232 41.31 -1.93 18.53
CA GLY A 232 40.19 -1.50 19.37
C GLY A 232 39.46 -0.24 18.89
N ARG A 233 39.88 0.39 17.79
CA ARG A 233 39.19 1.54 17.19
C ARG A 233 38.21 1.18 16.08
N VAL A 234 38.46 0.09 15.35
CA VAL A 234 37.74 -0.26 14.12
C VAL A 234 37.36 -1.73 14.20
N LEU A 235 36.06 -2.02 14.09
CA LEU A 235 35.48 -3.36 14.23
C LEU A 235 34.32 -3.54 13.27
N THR A 236 34.23 -4.72 12.67
CA THR A 236 33.00 -5.23 12.06
C THR A 236 32.98 -6.75 12.16
N SER A 237 31.84 -7.36 11.84
CA SER A 237 31.67 -8.80 11.83
C SER A 237 30.73 -9.25 10.74
N GLY A 238 30.96 -10.47 10.26
CA GLY A 238 30.20 -11.11 9.19
C GLY A 238 30.97 -12.28 8.62
N ASP A 239 30.27 -13.16 7.92
CA ASP A 239 30.89 -14.31 7.26
C ASP A 239 31.74 -13.85 6.06
N LEU A 240 33.05 -14.08 6.14
CA LEU A 240 34.03 -13.84 5.08
C LEU A 240 34.65 -15.13 4.56
N THR A 241 34.52 -16.24 5.28
CA THR A 241 35.08 -17.54 4.88
C THR A 241 34.11 -18.39 4.05
N GLY A 242 32.82 -18.02 4.01
CA GLY A 242 31.76 -18.71 3.29
C GLY A 242 31.19 -19.92 4.04
N ASP A 243 31.41 -20.00 5.36
CA ASP A 243 30.96 -21.11 6.20
C ASP A 243 29.64 -20.81 6.95
N ASN A 244 29.05 -19.63 6.73
CA ASN A 244 27.89 -19.06 7.44
C ASN A 244 28.11 -18.79 8.93
N ILE A 245 29.36 -18.74 9.40
CA ILE A 245 29.71 -18.32 10.75
C ILE A 245 30.24 -16.89 10.69
N SER A 246 29.93 -16.06 11.68
CA SER A 246 30.44 -14.69 11.67
C SER A 246 31.94 -14.68 11.98
N ASP A 247 32.69 -13.91 11.21
CA ASP A 247 34.10 -13.60 11.48
C ASP A 247 34.24 -12.22 12.12
N VAL A 248 35.36 -11.96 12.79
CA VAL A 248 35.70 -10.62 13.30
C VAL A 248 36.75 -9.98 12.41
N VAL A 249 36.51 -8.75 11.97
CA VAL A 249 37.50 -7.92 11.28
C VAL A 249 37.89 -6.75 12.16
N ALA A 250 39.18 -6.53 12.32
CA ALA A 250 39.72 -5.47 13.16
C ALA A 250 40.83 -4.68 12.46
N GLY A 251 40.60 -3.37 12.32
CA GLY A 251 41.58 -2.44 11.76
C GLY A 251 42.54 -1.90 12.83
N SER A 252 43.81 -1.75 12.46
CA SER A 252 44.86 -1.06 13.24
C SER A 252 45.52 0.01 12.37
N PRO A 253 44.82 1.13 12.08
CA PRO A 253 45.28 2.12 11.11
C PRO A 253 46.64 2.73 11.47
N SER A 254 46.92 2.95 12.76
CA SER A 254 48.23 3.44 13.21
C SER A 254 49.39 2.47 12.96
N MET A 255 49.07 1.19 12.73
CA MET A 255 50.02 0.14 12.36
C MET A 255 49.91 -0.27 10.90
N ASN A 256 49.02 0.37 10.13
CA ASN A 256 48.77 0.09 8.72
C ASN A 256 48.44 -1.39 8.44
N VAL A 257 47.57 -1.99 9.26
CA VAL A 257 47.22 -3.43 9.15
C VAL A 257 45.78 -3.72 9.59
N THR A 258 45.15 -4.67 8.91
CA THR A 258 43.84 -5.22 9.26
C THR A 258 43.97 -6.70 9.60
N TYR A 259 43.27 -7.18 10.63
CA TYR A 259 43.25 -8.58 11.06
C TYR A 259 41.86 -9.19 10.86
N ILE A 260 41.81 -10.47 10.53
CA ILE A 260 40.59 -11.29 10.53
C ILE A 260 40.76 -12.43 11.53
N PHE A 261 39.73 -12.66 12.34
CA PHE A 261 39.61 -13.79 13.26
C PHE A 261 38.40 -14.59 12.81
N ALA A 262 38.64 -15.70 12.08
CA ALA A 262 37.53 -16.48 11.54
C ALA A 262 36.78 -17.25 12.64
N GLY A 263 35.45 -17.19 12.61
CA GLY A 263 34.57 -17.92 13.52
C GLY A 263 34.72 -19.43 13.36
N ALA A 264 34.27 -20.19 14.37
CA ALA A 264 34.30 -21.64 14.32
C ALA A 264 33.25 -22.25 15.24
N ALA A 265 32.48 -23.22 14.73
CA ALA A 265 31.42 -23.87 15.50
C ALA A 265 31.91 -24.39 16.86
N GLY A 266 31.27 -23.96 17.95
CA GLY A 266 31.54 -24.35 19.33
C GLY A 266 32.71 -23.63 20.01
N SER A 267 33.44 -22.73 19.34
CA SER A 267 34.56 -22.00 19.96
C SER A 267 34.77 -20.60 19.41
N ILE A 268 35.01 -19.64 20.31
CA ILE A 268 35.46 -18.29 19.92
C ILE A 268 36.90 -18.36 19.40
N PRO A 269 37.23 -17.70 18.27
CA PRO A 269 38.58 -17.74 17.71
C PRO A 269 39.66 -17.26 18.69
N GLY A 270 40.80 -17.96 18.73
CA GLY A 270 41.90 -17.62 19.65
C GLY A 270 42.96 -16.67 19.06
N ILE A 271 43.16 -16.73 17.74
CA ILE A 271 44.21 -16.00 17.00
C ILE A 271 43.67 -15.51 15.66
N ALA A 272 44.34 -14.52 15.07
CA ALA A 272 44.01 -14.05 13.73
C ALA A 272 44.29 -15.15 12.68
N THR A 273 43.32 -15.41 11.82
CA THR A 273 43.44 -16.35 10.69
C THR A 273 44.04 -15.69 9.45
N SER A 274 43.80 -14.39 9.27
CA SER A 274 44.36 -13.60 8.19
C SER A 274 44.80 -12.21 8.65
N SER A 275 45.74 -11.62 7.91
CA SER A 275 46.13 -10.22 8.08
C SER A 275 46.39 -9.56 6.73
N PHE A 276 46.13 -8.26 6.64
CA PHE A 276 46.27 -7.44 5.44
C PHE A 276 47.12 -6.22 5.77
N SER A 277 48.36 -6.22 5.30
CA SER A 277 49.29 -5.10 5.47
C SER A 277 49.07 -4.03 4.40
N GLY A 278 49.08 -2.75 4.80
CA GLY A 278 49.02 -1.62 3.88
C GLY A 278 50.26 -1.53 2.98
N ILE A 279 50.16 -0.76 1.91
CA ILE A 279 51.19 -0.67 0.87
C ILE A 279 52.31 0.27 1.31
N ASP A 280 51.98 1.54 1.59
CA ASP A 280 52.94 2.55 1.99
C ASP A 280 52.76 2.96 3.46
N ALA A 281 53.86 3.36 4.08
CA ALA A 281 53.87 3.73 5.49
C ALA A 281 53.15 5.05 5.70
N GLY A 282 52.07 5.04 6.49
CA GLY A 282 51.25 6.22 6.76
C GLY A 282 49.92 6.24 6.00
N ASP A 283 49.62 5.24 5.17
CA ASP A 283 48.35 5.17 4.44
C ASP A 283 47.13 4.91 5.33
N GLU A 284 47.36 4.51 6.59
CA GLU A 284 46.32 4.25 7.58
C GLU A 284 45.38 3.08 7.19
N SER A 285 45.91 2.00 6.62
CA SER A 285 45.15 0.79 6.28
C SER A 285 44.33 0.28 7.46
N GLY A 286 43.03 0.09 7.22
CA GLY A 286 42.08 -0.38 8.22
C GLY A 286 41.46 0.76 9.03
N THR A 287 41.51 2.01 8.56
CA THR A 287 40.77 3.13 9.19
C THR A 287 39.27 2.88 9.17
N THR A 288 38.73 2.33 8.08
CA THR A 288 37.41 1.72 8.07
C THR A 288 37.42 0.40 7.30
N VAL A 289 36.46 -0.47 7.62
CA VAL A 289 36.26 -1.78 6.99
C VAL A 289 34.78 -2.02 6.77
N ARG A 290 34.41 -2.71 5.69
CA ARG A 290 33.02 -3.08 5.39
C ARG A 290 32.93 -4.43 4.72
N ILE A 291 31.86 -5.15 5.03
CA ILE A 291 31.52 -6.43 4.42
C ILE A 291 30.24 -6.25 3.61
N LEU A 292 30.27 -6.59 2.33
CA LEU A 292 29.14 -6.51 1.40
C LEU A 292 29.37 -7.42 0.19
N ASP A 293 28.33 -7.81 -0.52
CA ASP A 293 28.46 -8.35 -1.89
C ASP A 293 28.46 -7.15 -2.85
N LEU A 294 29.63 -6.80 -3.40
CA LEU A 294 29.81 -5.67 -4.32
C LEU A 294 29.73 -6.12 -5.78
N ASP A 295 30.19 -7.34 -6.07
CA ASP A 295 30.32 -7.85 -7.43
C ASP A 295 29.15 -8.74 -7.90
N ALA A 296 28.12 -8.85 -7.06
CA ALA A 296 26.85 -9.52 -7.32
C ALA A 296 26.98 -11.04 -7.51
N ASP A 297 27.98 -11.67 -6.90
CA ASP A 297 28.19 -13.12 -6.96
C ASP A 297 27.51 -13.90 -5.83
N GLY A 298 26.87 -13.20 -4.89
CA GLY A 298 26.17 -13.77 -3.74
C GLY A 298 27.08 -14.05 -2.54
N GLN A 299 28.39 -13.82 -2.65
CA GLN A 299 29.36 -13.98 -1.58
C GLN A 299 29.72 -12.62 -0.96
N ARG A 300 30.23 -12.64 0.27
CA ARG A 300 30.61 -11.42 0.97
C ARG A 300 32.05 -11.04 0.64
N ASP A 301 32.22 -9.83 0.13
CA ASP A 301 33.50 -9.18 -0.11
C ASP A 301 33.93 -8.34 1.09
N LEU A 302 35.24 -8.19 1.24
CA LEU A 302 35.85 -7.33 2.24
C LEU A 302 36.40 -6.06 1.59
N VAL A 303 35.96 -4.91 2.08
CA VAL A 303 36.53 -3.60 1.75
C VAL A 303 37.37 -3.10 2.92
N ILE A 304 38.62 -2.74 2.64
CA ILE A 304 39.56 -2.13 3.60
C ILE A 304 39.96 -0.76 3.06
N THR A 305 39.80 0.30 3.85
CA THR A 305 40.20 1.65 3.44
C THR A 305 41.57 2.04 3.99
N ALA A 306 42.24 2.93 3.26
CA ALA A 306 43.51 3.55 3.61
C ALA A 306 43.45 5.04 3.25
N PRO A 307 42.87 5.90 4.11
CA PRO A 307 42.60 7.31 3.80
C PRO A 307 43.85 8.18 3.63
N GLY A 308 45.00 7.72 4.14
CA GLY A 308 46.29 8.36 3.93
C GLY A 308 46.91 8.06 2.56
N GLY A 309 46.36 7.10 1.80
CA GLY A 309 46.91 6.68 0.52
C GLY A 309 47.00 7.82 -0.51
N ASP A 310 48.06 7.78 -1.33
CA ASP A 310 48.42 8.86 -2.24
C ASP A 310 47.82 8.72 -3.65
N GLY A 311 46.80 7.88 -3.80
CA GLY A 311 46.07 7.71 -5.05
C GLY A 311 46.87 6.96 -6.12
N PRO A 312 46.43 7.00 -7.39
CA PRO A 312 47.11 6.29 -8.46
C PRO A 312 48.55 6.76 -8.60
N PHE A 313 49.50 5.82 -8.57
CA PHE A 313 50.95 6.06 -8.70
C PHE A 313 51.55 6.98 -7.62
N ASN A 314 50.87 7.17 -6.49
CA ASN A 314 51.26 8.07 -5.40
C ASN A 314 51.38 9.56 -5.81
N ASP A 315 50.60 9.97 -6.83
CA ASP A 315 50.65 11.34 -7.36
C ASP A 315 49.68 12.32 -6.66
N ARG A 316 48.78 11.84 -5.79
CA ARG A 316 47.76 12.63 -5.10
C ARG A 316 47.85 12.45 -3.59
N ALA A 317 48.75 13.21 -2.98
CA ALA A 317 49.00 13.15 -1.54
C ALA A 317 47.71 13.08 -0.70
N ASN A 318 47.55 12.03 0.12
CA ASN A 318 46.39 11.76 0.98
C ASN A 318 45.02 11.86 0.27
N ALA A 319 44.93 11.42 -0.99
CA ALA A 319 43.65 11.32 -1.68
C ALA A 319 42.74 10.26 -1.04
N GLY A 320 43.34 9.23 -0.46
CA GLY A 320 42.68 8.08 0.15
C GLY A 320 42.30 7.01 -0.86
N GLU A 321 42.27 5.77 -0.37
CA GLU A 321 42.10 4.57 -1.18
C GLU A 321 41.20 3.55 -0.48
N ALA A 322 40.50 2.71 -1.26
CA ALA A 322 39.77 1.56 -0.74
C ALA A 322 40.06 0.31 -1.57
N TYR A 323 40.30 -0.80 -0.87
CA TYR A 323 40.77 -2.05 -1.43
C TYR A 323 39.73 -3.14 -1.21
N VAL A 324 39.32 -3.81 -2.27
CA VAL A 324 38.32 -4.89 -2.20
C VAL A 324 38.98 -6.24 -2.43
N PHE A 325 38.71 -7.16 -1.51
CA PHE A 325 39.02 -8.57 -1.62
C PHE A 325 37.71 -9.33 -1.80
N LEU A 326 37.60 -10.03 -2.93
CA LEU A 326 36.39 -10.74 -3.29
C LEU A 326 36.28 -12.05 -2.50
N GLY A 327 35.08 -12.34 -2.00
CA GLY A 327 34.80 -13.51 -1.18
C GLY A 327 34.79 -14.84 -1.96
N PRO A 328 34.94 -15.98 -1.26
CA PRO A 328 35.30 -16.12 0.16
C PRO A 328 36.81 -15.94 0.35
N LEU A 329 37.22 -15.44 1.52
CA LEU A 329 38.61 -15.15 1.82
C LEU A 329 39.36 -16.38 2.32
N ALA A 330 40.55 -16.61 1.76
CA ALA A 330 41.49 -17.61 2.25
C ALA A 330 42.27 -17.11 3.48
N ALA A 331 42.64 -18.05 4.35
CA ALA A 331 43.51 -17.79 5.49
C ALA A 331 44.93 -17.38 5.07
N GLY A 332 45.58 -16.53 5.86
CA GLY A 332 46.99 -16.17 5.71
C GLY A 332 47.29 -14.68 5.68
N ALA A 333 48.58 -14.35 5.70
CA ALA A 333 49.07 -12.98 5.61
C ALA A 333 49.08 -12.51 4.15
N GLN A 334 48.48 -11.35 3.90
CA GLN A 334 48.34 -10.70 2.60
C GLN A 334 48.74 -9.22 2.68
N THR A 335 48.80 -8.57 1.52
CA THR A 335 49.06 -7.14 1.37
C THR A 335 47.92 -6.52 0.58
N LEU A 336 47.55 -5.27 0.85
CA LEU A 336 46.53 -4.55 0.08
C LEU A 336 46.84 -4.49 -1.43
N SER A 337 48.12 -4.62 -1.81
CA SER A 337 48.53 -4.70 -3.21
C SER A 337 47.98 -5.93 -3.96
N SER A 338 47.58 -7.00 -3.25
CA SER A 338 46.97 -8.20 -3.83
C SER A 338 45.44 -8.15 -3.91
N SER A 339 44.83 -6.99 -3.63
CA SER A 339 43.39 -6.77 -3.80
C SER A 339 42.91 -6.98 -5.24
N ASN A 340 41.61 -7.28 -5.39
CA ASN A 340 40.99 -7.46 -6.69
C ASN A 340 40.59 -6.12 -7.33
N ILE A 341 40.08 -5.20 -6.51
CA ILE A 341 39.57 -3.88 -6.94
C ILE A 341 40.17 -2.79 -6.05
N VAL A 342 40.51 -1.65 -6.64
CA VAL A 342 40.99 -0.46 -5.92
C VAL A 342 40.16 0.75 -6.31
N PHE A 343 39.69 1.49 -5.31
CA PHE A 343 39.05 2.79 -5.44
C PHE A 343 40.02 3.88 -5.02
N PHE A 344 40.12 4.95 -5.81
CA PHE A 344 41.01 6.08 -5.56
C PHE A 344 40.23 7.38 -5.37
N GLY A 345 40.66 8.17 -4.39
CA GLY A 345 40.13 9.51 -4.12
C GLY A 345 40.36 10.48 -5.29
N ALA A 346 39.41 11.40 -5.47
CA ALA A 346 39.36 12.30 -6.61
C ALA A 346 40.41 13.42 -6.58
N ALA A 347 40.89 13.82 -5.40
CA ALA A 347 41.78 14.97 -5.23
C ALA A 347 42.75 14.81 -4.05
N PRO A 348 43.92 15.48 -4.07
CA PRO A 348 44.82 15.52 -2.91
C PRO A 348 44.13 16.01 -1.64
N GLY A 349 44.42 15.38 -0.52
CA GLY A 349 43.84 15.70 0.79
C GLY A 349 42.38 15.30 0.97
N MET A 350 41.76 14.63 0.01
CA MET A 350 40.36 14.19 0.09
C MET A 350 40.13 13.16 1.20
N ARG A 351 41.13 12.33 1.51
CA ARG A 351 41.07 11.26 2.51
C ARG A 351 39.86 10.32 2.34
N LEU A 352 39.66 9.84 1.11
CA LEU A 352 38.62 8.85 0.79
C LEU A 352 38.75 7.62 1.70
N GLY A 353 37.63 7.23 2.32
CA GLY A 353 37.54 6.03 3.16
C GLY A 353 37.64 6.30 4.66
N ASP A 354 37.66 7.57 5.09
CA ASP A 354 37.51 7.96 6.51
C ASP A 354 36.14 7.53 7.09
N GLY A 355 35.16 7.27 6.22
CA GLY A 355 33.87 6.66 6.53
C GLY A 355 33.41 5.74 5.41
N ILE A 356 32.67 4.69 5.74
CA ILE A 356 32.15 3.72 4.77
C ILE A 356 30.77 3.21 5.18
N THR A 357 29.86 3.14 4.24
CA THR A 357 28.59 2.42 4.40
C THR A 357 28.18 1.76 3.10
N ALA A 358 27.20 0.87 3.16
CA ALA A 358 26.77 0.11 2.01
C ALA A 358 25.31 -0.35 2.13
N GLY A 359 24.67 -0.50 0.97
CA GLY A 359 23.31 -1.02 0.81
C GLY A 359 22.78 -0.72 -0.60
N ASP A 360 21.67 -1.33 -0.98
CA ASP A 360 21.03 -1.13 -2.28
C ASP A 360 20.26 0.22 -2.32
N ILE A 361 20.83 1.23 -2.98
CA ILE A 361 20.33 2.61 -3.09
C ILE A 361 19.54 2.80 -4.39
N ASN A 362 19.94 2.12 -5.47
CA ASN A 362 19.35 2.27 -6.81
C ASN A 362 18.35 1.16 -7.19
N ARG A 363 18.09 0.18 -6.31
CA ARG A 363 17.14 -0.93 -6.47
C ARG A 363 17.58 -2.01 -7.47
N ASP A 364 18.88 -2.18 -7.70
CA ASP A 364 19.40 -3.18 -8.64
C ASP A 364 19.70 -4.56 -8.01
N ARG A 365 19.58 -4.66 -6.66
CA ARG A 365 19.85 -5.81 -5.77
C ARG A 365 21.28 -5.95 -5.23
N PRO A 366 22.37 -5.74 -5.99
CA PRO A 366 23.71 -5.60 -5.41
C PRO A 366 23.75 -4.51 -4.33
N ASN A 367 24.71 -4.63 -3.39
CA ASN A 367 24.90 -3.53 -2.44
C ASN A 367 25.78 -2.45 -3.10
N ASP A 368 25.37 -1.20 -2.94
CA ASP A 368 26.15 -0.05 -3.33
C ASP A 368 27.13 0.34 -2.24
N LEU A 369 28.25 0.92 -2.66
CA LEU A 369 29.31 1.37 -1.79
C LEU A 369 29.28 2.90 -1.66
N VAL A 370 29.31 3.40 -0.42
CA VAL A 370 29.38 4.83 -0.12
C VAL A 370 30.65 5.09 0.69
N LEU A 371 31.54 5.93 0.16
CA LEU A 371 32.83 6.25 0.75
C LEU A 371 32.89 7.74 1.09
N LEU A 372 33.19 8.06 2.35
CA LEU A 372 33.41 9.43 2.80
C LEU A 372 34.86 9.84 2.56
N GLY A 373 35.07 10.92 1.79
CA GLY A 373 36.29 11.71 1.78
C GLY A 373 36.11 12.94 2.68
N SER A 374 36.64 12.89 3.89
CA SER A 374 36.43 13.95 4.91
C SER A 374 37.03 15.30 4.51
N GLY A 375 38.10 15.30 3.69
CA GLY A 375 38.73 16.52 3.18
C GLY A 375 38.06 17.13 1.95
N GLY A 376 37.04 16.48 1.40
CA GLY A 376 36.24 16.99 0.29
C GLY A 376 35.59 18.35 0.61
N VAL A 377 35.37 19.17 -0.43
CA VAL A 377 34.67 20.47 -0.32
C VAL A 377 35.28 21.40 0.76
N GLY A 378 36.61 21.48 0.81
CA GLY A 378 37.31 22.33 1.78
C GLY A 378 37.19 21.85 3.24
N GLY A 379 36.99 20.55 3.45
CA GLY A 379 36.85 19.92 4.77
C GLY A 379 35.41 19.79 5.27
N ALA A 380 34.41 20.14 4.46
CA ALA A 380 33.01 19.84 4.77
C ALA A 380 32.67 18.34 4.56
N GLY A 381 33.50 17.61 3.82
CA GLY A 381 33.32 16.21 3.48
C GLY A 381 32.55 16.01 2.17
N GLN A 382 32.79 14.86 1.54
CA GLN A 382 32.15 14.44 0.30
C GLN A 382 31.94 12.93 0.32
N LEU A 383 30.73 12.47 -0.02
CA LEU A 383 30.43 11.06 -0.20
C LEU A 383 30.55 10.70 -1.68
N GLU A 384 31.40 9.73 -2.01
CA GLU A 384 31.51 9.09 -3.32
C GLU A 384 30.69 7.80 -3.31
N ILE A 385 29.67 7.72 -4.16
CA ILE A 385 28.76 6.58 -4.25
C ILE A 385 29.07 5.78 -5.51
N TYR A 386 29.20 4.47 -5.35
CA TYR A 386 29.45 3.54 -6.44
C TYR A 386 28.43 2.39 -6.43
N TYR A 387 27.65 2.27 -7.51
CA TYR A 387 26.66 1.21 -7.59
C TYR A 387 27.28 -0.16 -7.83
N GLY A 388 26.85 -1.15 -7.05
CA GLY A 388 27.27 -2.53 -7.16
C GLY A 388 26.96 -3.08 -8.55
N ARG A 389 27.80 -3.97 -9.07
CA ARG A 389 27.62 -4.53 -10.42
C ARG A 389 28.50 -5.75 -10.63
N ALA A 390 28.13 -6.58 -11.61
CA ALA A 390 28.92 -7.73 -12.01
C ALA A 390 30.42 -7.40 -12.14
N ARG A 391 31.28 -8.25 -11.58
CA ARG A 391 32.76 -8.07 -11.53
C ARG A 391 33.40 -7.49 -12.79
N GLY A 392 33.00 -7.97 -13.97
CA GLY A 392 33.53 -7.52 -15.26
C GLY A 392 33.22 -6.07 -15.62
N ALA A 393 32.23 -5.46 -14.98
CA ALA A 393 31.77 -4.09 -15.18
C ALA A 393 32.31 -3.10 -14.12
N ILE A 394 32.98 -3.57 -13.06
CA ILE A 394 33.51 -2.71 -12.01
C ILE A 394 34.77 -1.99 -12.52
N GLY A 395 34.75 -0.67 -12.64
CA GLY A 395 35.94 0.11 -13.03
C GLY A 395 36.64 -0.39 -14.31
N VAL A 396 37.93 -0.04 -14.44
CA VAL A 396 38.77 -0.36 -15.60
C VAL A 396 39.78 -1.44 -15.23
N GLN A 397 39.79 -2.54 -15.99
CA GLN A 397 40.75 -3.61 -15.81
C GLN A 397 42.17 -3.17 -16.19
N GLN A 398 43.13 -3.51 -15.33
CA GLN A 398 44.55 -3.26 -15.48
C GLN A 398 45.27 -4.49 -16.07
N PRO A 399 46.50 -4.32 -16.61
CA PRO A 399 47.27 -5.44 -17.17
C PRO A 399 47.51 -6.60 -16.19
N ASP A 400 47.58 -6.30 -14.89
CA ASP A 400 47.75 -7.27 -13.80
C ASP A 400 46.44 -7.92 -13.32
N GLN A 401 45.35 -7.73 -14.10
CA GLN A 401 43.99 -8.23 -13.84
C GLN A 401 43.21 -7.50 -12.73
N ARG A 402 43.83 -6.60 -11.95
CA ARG A 402 43.11 -5.77 -10.97
C ARG A 402 42.19 -4.78 -11.68
N ARG A 403 41.20 -4.25 -10.96
CA ARG A 403 40.25 -3.28 -11.52
C ARG A 403 40.29 -1.99 -10.73
N PHE A 404 40.43 -0.86 -11.43
CA PHE A 404 40.58 0.45 -10.80
C PHE A 404 39.34 1.32 -11.06
N VAL A 405 38.87 1.95 -9.98
CA VAL A 405 37.87 3.02 -10.00
C VAL A 405 38.56 4.26 -9.44
N ASP A 406 38.68 5.29 -10.25
CA ASP A 406 39.32 6.54 -9.88
C ASP A 406 38.28 7.68 -9.97
N PHE A 407 37.88 8.19 -8.81
CA PHE A 407 36.82 9.20 -8.71
C PHE A 407 37.21 10.58 -9.26
N ALA A 408 38.48 10.78 -9.65
CA ALA A 408 38.90 11.95 -10.42
C ALA A 408 38.42 11.88 -11.88
N ASN A 409 38.16 10.68 -12.40
CA ASN A 409 37.72 10.48 -13.77
C ASN A 409 36.20 10.60 -13.87
N ALA A 410 35.74 11.42 -14.80
CA ALA A 410 34.31 11.60 -15.08
C ALA A 410 33.65 10.25 -15.43
N GLY A 411 32.49 9.98 -14.82
CA GLY A 411 31.70 8.77 -15.05
C GLY A 411 32.16 7.53 -14.27
N GLN A 412 33.20 7.61 -13.44
CA GLN A 412 33.61 6.50 -12.57
C GLN A 412 32.96 6.55 -11.18
N ALA A 413 32.56 7.73 -10.72
CA ALA A 413 31.57 7.85 -9.64
C ALA A 413 30.16 7.63 -10.20
N SER A 414 29.30 6.93 -9.45
CA SER A 414 27.89 6.78 -9.83
C SER A 414 27.07 7.99 -9.37
N ARG A 415 27.29 8.46 -8.15
CA ARG A 415 26.69 9.67 -7.58
C ARG A 415 27.62 10.30 -6.54
N LYS A 416 27.54 11.60 -6.31
CA LYS A 416 28.26 12.28 -5.21
C LYS A 416 27.31 13.04 -4.31
N VAL A 417 27.65 13.15 -3.03
CA VAL A 417 26.98 14.06 -2.09
C VAL A 417 28.01 14.98 -1.47
N TYR A 418 27.87 16.28 -1.71
CA TYR A 418 28.73 17.32 -1.17
C TYR A 418 28.21 17.82 0.18
N GLY A 419 29.08 17.79 1.19
CA GLY A 419 28.78 18.35 2.51
C GLY A 419 28.48 19.84 2.47
N ASP A 420 27.81 20.34 3.51
CA ASP A 420 27.51 21.77 3.68
C ASP A 420 28.63 22.44 4.50
N PRO A 421 29.46 23.31 3.90
CA PRO A 421 30.54 23.99 4.63
C PRO A 421 30.05 24.87 5.79
N ALA A 422 28.80 25.34 5.76
CA ALA A 422 28.22 26.12 6.83
C ALA A 422 27.78 25.26 8.03
N ALA A 423 27.47 23.98 7.79
CA ALA A 423 27.11 23.02 8.82
C ALA A 423 28.33 22.36 9.47
N GLY A 424 29.44 22.24 8.74
CA GLY A 424 30.68 21.62 9.20
C GLY A 424 30.93 20.24 8.56
N PRO A 425 31.97 19.51 9.00
CA PRO A 425 32.38 18.25 8.39
C PRO A 425 31.31 17.16 8.56
N VAL A 426 31.02 16.43 7.48
CA VAL A 426 30.32 15.15 7.55
C VAL A 426 31.10 14.20 8.46
N THR A 427 30.43 13.70 9.49
CA THR A 427 31.02 12.81 10.50
C THR A 427 30.62 11.35 10.32
N SER A 428 29.45 11.09 9.74
CA SER A 428 28.94 9.74 9.56
C SER A 428 27.98 9.66 8.37
N ALA A 429 27.78 8.46 7.86
CA ALA A 429 26.78 8.18 6.84
C ALA A 429 26.21 6.77 7.03
N GLN A 430 24.92 6.60 6.74
CA GLN A 430 24.26 5.30 6.81
C GLN A 430 23.26 5.14 5.68
N VAL A 431 23.32 3.99 5.00
CA VAL A 431 22.30 3.59 4.03
C VAL A 431 21.16 2.91 4.78
N PHE A 432 19.97 3.50 4.72
CA PHE A 432 18.82 3.18 5.56
C PHE A 432 17.50 3.36 4.81
N GLU A 433 16.53 2.47 5.00
CA GLU A 433 15.20 2.60 4.38
C GLU A 433 14.33 3.57 5.20
N VAL A 434 14.12 4.79 4.70
CA VAL A 434 13.41 5.83 5.44
C VAL A 434 11.91 5.70 5.24
N THR A 435 11.47 5.47 3.98
CA THR A 435 10.07 5.65 3.59
C THR A 435 9.27 4.34 3.48
N GLY A 436 9.92 3.20 3.76
CA GLY A 436 9.30 1.86 3.78
C GLY A 436 8.88 1.37 2.39
N GLU A 437 9.52 1.92 1.36
CA GLU A 437 9.11 1.82 -0.03
C GLU A 437 10.04 0.91 -0.86
N GLY A 438 10.97 0.22 -0.18
CA GLY A 438 11.82 -0.86 -0.68
C GLY A 438 13.18 -0.45 -1.23
N ALA A 439 13.55 0.84 -1.27
CA ALA A 439 14.95 1.25 -1.46
C ALA A 439 15.54 1.71 -0.15
N ARG A 440 16.88 1.73 -0.10
CA ARG A 440 17.57 2.38 0.99
C ARG A 440 17.99 3.78 0.55
N ASP A 441 17.69 4.74 1.39
CA ASP A 441 18.11 6.13 1.28
C ASP A 441 19.47 6.31 1.95
N LEU A 442 20.04 7.49 1.78
CA LEU A 442 21.30 7.84 2.43
C LEU A 442 21.08 8.89 3.52
N VAL A 443 21.46 8.56 4.74
CA VAL A 443 21.43 9.47 5.88
C VAL A 443 22.85 9.96 6.16
N VAL A 444 23.03 11.27 6.23
CA VAL A 444 24.35 11.91 6.43
C VAL A 444 24.35 12.69 7.74
N GLY A 445 25.22 12.29 8.67
CA GLY A 445 25.39 12.94 9.97
C GLY A 445 26.48 14.02 9.93
N VAL A 446 26.15 15.21 10.44
CA VAL A 446 27.07 16.35 10.60
C VAL A 446 27.01 16.80 12.06
N ALA A 447 27.79 16.15 12.93
CA ALA A 447 27.70 16.34 14.37
C ALA A 447 28.06 17.75 14.85
N ALA A 448 28.88 18.48 14.09
CA ALA A 448 29.30 19.84 14.43
C ALA A 448 28.25 20.93 14.10
N ALA A 449 27.20 20.57 13.37
CA ALA A 449 26.19 21.52 12.90
C ALA A 449 25.42 22.18 14.05
N ASP A 450 24.89 23.38 13.79
CA ASP A 450 24.05 24.15 14.73
C ASP A 450 24.69 24.27 16.13
N SER A 451 25.92 24.82 16.19
CA SER A 451 26.69 24.94 17.44
C SER A 451 26.96 23.59 18.13
N GLY A 452 27.20 22.55 17.33
CA GLY A 452 27.44 21.20 17.80
C GLY A 452 26.20 20.47 18.31
N ALA A 453 24.98 20.95 18.03
CA ALA A 453 23.77 20.16 18.27
C ALA A 453 23.73 18.93 17.35
N GLY A 454 24.17 19.10 16.11
CA GLY A 454 24.22 18.06 15.08
C GLY A 454 23.02 18.09 14.12
N LYS A 455 23.26 17.60 12.90
CA LYS A 455 22.23 17.44 11.86
C LYS A 455 22.32 16.07 11.20
N LEU A 456 21.18 15.56 10.79
CA LEU A 456 21.04 14.41 9.89
C LEU A 456 20.32 14.88 8.62
N TYR A 457 20.99 14.73 7.49
CA TYR A 457 20.42 15.00 6.18
C TYR A 457 19.96 13.70 5.55
N PHE A 458 18.71 13.63 5.13
CA PHE A 458 18.15 12.46 4.46
C PHE A 458 18.10 12.72 2.96
N VAL A 459 18.88 11.94 2.23
CA VAL A 459 18.96 11.97 0.78
C VAL A 459 18.14 10.81 0.25
N ILE A 460 16.90 11.13 -0.16
CA ILE A 460 15.92 10.15 -0.61
C ILE A 460 16.32 9.58 -1.97
N SER A 461 16.30 8.26 -2.07
CA SER A 461 16.54 7.52 -3.30
C SER A 461 15.34 7.66 -4.24
N PRO A 462 15.57 7.80 -5.56
CA PRO A 462 14.48 8.00 -6.49
C PRO A 462 13.51 6.82 -6.54
N LYS A 463 12.23 7.14 -6.79
CA LYS A 463 11.18 6.15 -7.05
C LYS A 463 10.26 6.66 -8.14
N MET A 464 10.14 5.89 -9.22
CA MET A 464 9.21 6.18 -10.30
C MET A 464 7.80 5.74 -9.88
N ARG A 465 6.83 6.64 -9.94
CA ARG A 465 5.41 6.32 -9.84
C ARG A 465 4.73 6.66 -11.16
N VAL A 466 3.94 5.73 -11.70
CA VAL A 466 3.19 5.91 -12.94
C VAL A 466 1.71 5.92 -12.63
N THR A 467 0.97 6.93 -13.11
CA THR A 467 -0.47 6.99 -12.92
C THR A 467 -1.20 7.65 -14.10
N PRO A 468 -2.27 7.05 -14.64
CA PRO A 468 -2.78 5.71 -14.31
C PRO A 468 -1.87 4.59 -14.85
N THR A 469 -1.95 3.38 -14.28
CA THR A 469 -1.28 2.16 -14.79
C THR A 469 -2.19 1.32 -15.69
N THR A 470 -3.39 1.80 -15.99
CA THR A 470 -4.32 1.18 -16.93
C THR A 470 -4.98 2.26 -17.80
N LEU A 471 -5.25 1.92 -19.07
CA LEU A 471 -5.85 2.82 -20.04
C LEU A 471 -6.78 2.05 -20.98
N SER A 472 -7.95 2.61 -21.28
CA SER A 472 -8.86 2.08 -22.30
C SER A 472 -9.00 3.05 -23.47
N LEU A 473 -8.90 2.52 -24.68
CA LEU A 473 -8.96 3.22 -25.95
C LEU A 473 -10.06 2.61 -26.82
N GLN A 474 -10.69 3.42 -27.68
CA GLN A 474 -11.70 2.95 -28.61
C GLN A 474 -11.57 3.65 -29.96
N ALA A 475 -11.59 2.88 -31.05
CA ALA A 475 -11.65 3.41 -32.41
C ALA A 475 -12.44 2.49 -33.35
N ASN A 476 -12.99 3.05 -34.43
CA ASN A 476 -13.53 2.23 -35.52
C ASN A 476 -12.40 1.50 -36.24
N GLU A 477 -12.70 0.36 -36.87
CA GLU A 477 -11.79 -0.34 -37.79
C GLU A 477 -11.16 0.65 -38.79
N GLY A 478 -9.81 0.68 -38.86
CA GLY A 478 -9.05 1.61 -39.71
C GLY A 478 -8.83 3.03 -39.16
N GLY A 479 -9.27 3.33 -37.95
CA GLY A 479 -9.07 4.61 -37.27
C GLY A 479 -7.85 4.67 -36.32
N SER A 480 -7.79 5.73 -35.51
CA SER A 480 -6.82 5.90 -34.42
C SER A 480 -7.41 6.75 -33.30
N VAL A 481 -6.96 6.54 -32.07
CA VAL A 481 -7.38 7.30 -30.88
C VAL A 481 -6.20 7.57 -29.97
N THR A 482 -6.11 8.77 -29.42
CA THR A 482 -5.12 9.15 -28.41
C THR A 482 -5.79 9.28 -27.06
N SER A 483 -5.11 8.86 -25.98
CA SER A 483 -5.59 8.95 -24.61
C SER A 483 -5.99 10.38 -24.26
N ALA A 484 -7.16 10.56 -23.63
CA ALA A 484 -7.62 11.88 -23.18
C ALA A 484 -6.88 12.34 -21.91
N THR A 485 -6.49 11.38 -21.06
CA THR A 485 -5.68 11.61 -19.86
C THR A 485 -4.24 11.21 -20.15
N PRO A 486 -3.25 12.07 -19.88
CA PRO A 486 -1.85 11.71 -19.97
C PRO A 486 -1.43 10.80 -18.81
N ILE A 487 -0.59 9.81 -19.13
CA ILE A 487 0.11 9.01 -18.13
C ILE A 487 1.13 9.89 -17.43
N GLN A 488 0.97 10.12 -16.13
CA GLN A 488 1.89 10.88 -15.29
C GLN A 488 3.03 10.00 -14.80
N ILE A 489 4.23 10.59 -14.78
CA ILE A 489 5.44 10.05 -14.17
C ILE A 489 5.83 10.98 -13.03
N LEU A 490 5.79 10.46 -11.81
CA LEU A 490 6.11 11.18 -10.58
C LEU A 490 7.36 10.58 -9.94
N ASN A 491 8.12 11.42 -9.26
CA ASN A 491 9.29 11.07 -8.46
C ASN A 491 9.31 11.99 -7.24
N ALA A 492 9.42 11.45 -6.03
CA ALA A 492 9.41 12.24 -4.79
C ALA A 492 10.81 12.75 -4.39
N SER A 493 11.87 12.26 -5.04
CA SER A 493 13.24 12.68 -4.74
C SER A 493 13.70 13.87 -5.59
N THR A 494 14.71 14.58 -5.09
CA THR A 494 15.49 15.58 -5.84
C THR A 494 16.41 14.94 -6.89
N VAL A 495 16.63 13.62 -6.82
CA VAL A 495 17.39 12.86 -7.80
C VAL A 495 16.50 12.62 -9.00
N PHE A 496 16.84 13.24 -10.11
CA PHE A 496 16.11 13.13 -11.34
C PHE A 496 16.18 11.71 -11.94
N ILE A 497 15.07 11.26 -12.51
CA ILE A 497 15.00 10.02 -13.27
C ILE A 497 14.68 10.28 -14.74
N GLY A 498 15.48 9.71 -15.63
CA GLY A 498 15.09 9.51 -17.01
C GLY A 498 14.12 8.33 -17.12
N TRP A 499 13.17 8.38 -18.04
CA TRP A 499 12.27 7.27 -18.32
C TRP A 499 12.05 7.09 -19.83
N GLN A 500 11.72 5.87 -20.23
CA GLN A 500 11.34 5.50 -21.59
C GLN A 500 10.07 4.66 -21.58
N ALA A 501 9.15 4.96 -22.48
CA ALA A 501 7.92 4.22 -22.70
C ALA A 501 8.03 3.38 -23.99
N THR A 502 8.00 2.06 -23.85
CA THR A 502 8.06 1.11 -24.98
C THR A 502 6.75 0.34 -25.08
N THR A 503 6.33 -0.03 -26.29
CA THR A 503 5.08 -0.76 -26.52
C THR A 503 5.38 -2.20 -26.95
N ASN A 504 4.57 -3.17 -26.50
CA ASN A 504 4.74 -4.58 -26.89
C ASN A 504 3.94 -4.97 -28.14
N VAL A 505 3.15 -4.05 -28.70
CA VAL A 505 2.26 -4.28 -29.85
C VAL A 505 2.38 -3.14 -30.86
N PRO A 506 2.33 -3.44 -32.18
CA PRO A 506 2.58 -2.46 -33.24
C PRO A 506 1.46 -1.43 -33.42
N TRP A 507 0.28 -1.70 -32.86
CA TRP A 507 -0.87 -0.79 -32.90
C TRP A 507 -0.84 0.27 -31.79
N LEU A 508 0.12 0.21 -30.86
CA LEU A 508 0.33 1.21 -29.82
C LEU A 508 1.57 2.07 -30.11
N SER A 509 1.44 3.36 -29.88
CA SER A 509 2.55 4.32 -29.84
C SER A 509 2.40 5.28 -28.68
N THR A 510 3.51 5.90 -28.25
CA THR A 510 3.54 6.87 -27.15
C THR A 510 4.13 8.20 -27.61
N SER A 511 3.69 9.31 -27.01
CA SER A 511 4.26 10.63 -27.29
C SER A 511 4.19 11.54 -26.06
N PRO A 512 5.33 12.06 -25.56
CA PRO A 512 6.70 11.65 -25.94
C PRO A 512 7.01 10.19 -25.56
N THR A 513 8.01 9.57 -26.20
CA THR A 513 8.43 8.18 -25.92
C THR A 513 9.46 8.08 -24.79
N ALA A 514 10.03 9.20 -24.36
CA ALA A 514 10.97 9.28 -23.27
C ALA A 514 10.89 10.65 -22.59
N GLY A 515 11.34 10.72 -21.35
CA GLY A 515 11.32 11.92 -20.54
C GLY A 515 12.11 11.76 -19.25
N SER A 516 11.65 12.50 -18.24
CA SER A 516 12.49 13.25 -17.34
C SER A 516 11.64 13.68 -16.13
N ALA A 517 11.89 13.19 -14.91
CA ALA A 517 11.08 13.52 -13.72
C ALA A 517 11.88 13.67 -12.41
N ASP A 518 11.56 14.71 -11.63
CA ASP A 518 12.00 14.92 -10.23
C ASP A 518 10.84 15.43 -9.36
N ASN A 519 11.10 15.70 -8.07
CA ASN A 519 10.10 16.15 -7.11
C ASN A 519 9.48 17.53 -7.39
N THR A 520 10.10 18.34 -8.24
CA THR A 520 9.60 19.66 -8.67
C THR A 520 9.13 19.68 -10.12
N HIS A 521 9.51 18.69 -10.92
CA HIS A 521 9.19 18.56 -12.33
C HIS A 521 8.61 17.18 -12.65
N PRO A 522 7.31 16.95 -12.40
CA PRO A 522 6.64 15.73 -12.87
C PRO A 522 6.62 15.69 -14.40
N SER A 523 6.62 14.48 -14.97
CA SER A 523 6.60 14.24 -16.41
C SER A 523 5.30 13.58 -16.85
N SER A 524 5.00 13.58 -18.16
CA SER A 524 3.86 12.81 -18.67
C SER A 524 3.96 12.47 -20.15
N PHE A 525 3.18 11.46 -20.58
CA PHE A 525 3.03 11.11 -21.99
C PHE A 525 1.62 10.65 -22.36
N LEU A 526 1.28 10.74 -23.64
CA LEU A 526 0.03 10.23 -24.20
C LEU A 526 0.27 8.88 -24.90
N ILE A 527 -0.76 8.04 -24.90
CA ILE A 527 -0.76 6.76 -25.63
C ILE A 527 -1.74 6.88 -26.79
N THR A 528 -1.31 6.49 -27.99
CA THR A 528 -2.15 6.43 -29.20
C THR A 528 -2.30 4.97 -29.63
N GLY A 529 -3.54 4.55 -29.87
CA GLY A 529 -3.89 3.26 -30.46
C GLY A 529 -4.37 3.42 -31.89
N ALA A 530 -3.74 2.75 -32.85
CA ALA A 530 -4.13 2.72 -34.26
C ALA A 530 -4.81 1.38 -34.59
N SER A 531 -6.06 1.40 -35.06
CA SER A 531 -6.82 0.19 -35.39
C SER A 531 -6.61 -0.30 -36.82
N GLN A 532 -5.66 0.27 -37.55
CA GLN A 532 -5.31 -0.17 -38.90
C GLN A 532 -4.77 -1.62 -38.87
N GLY A 533 -5.40 -2.50 -39.64
CA GLY A 533 -5.07 -3.93 -39.67
C GLY A 533 -5.54 -4.72 -38.45
N LEU A 534 -6.22 -4.09 -37.47
CA LEU A 534 -6.88 -4.78 -36.38
C LEU A 534 -8.30 -5.16 -36.79
N THR A 535 -8.67 -6.41 -36.58
CA THR A 535 -10.06 -6.85 -36.74
C THR A 535 -10.94 -6.22 -35.66
N PRO A 536 -12.24 -5.99 -35.92
CA PRO A 536 -13.17 -5.60 -34.87
C PRO A 536 -13.13 -6.56 -33.67
N GLY A 537 -13.12 -6.04 -32.46
CA GLY A 537 -12.90 -6.78 -31.21
C GLY A 537 -12.07 -6.02 -30.18
N VAL A 538 -11.78 -6.66 -29.05
CA VAL A 538 -10.93 -6.11 -27.98
C VAL A 538 -9.50 -6.60 -28.17
N HIS A 539 -8.56 -5.66 -28.21
CA HIS A 539 -7.13 -5.92 -28.32
C HIS A 539 -6.44 -5.43 -27.05
N THR A 540 -5.50 -6.22 -26.53
CA THR A 540 -4.72 -5.85 -25.33
C THR A 540 -3.27 -5.59 -25.72
N GLY A 541 -2.71 -4.55 -25.12
CA GLY A 541 -1.33 -4.16 -25.27
C GLY A 541 -0.80 -3.64 -23.94
N THR A 542 0.50 -3.46 -23.87
CA THR A 542 1.17 -2.93 -22.68
C THR A 542 2.17 -1.90 -23.14
N VAL A 543 2.16 -0.75 -22.45
CA VAL A 543 3.26 0.20 -22.50
C VAL A 543 4.13 -0.04 -21.28
N MET A 544 5.36 -0.48 -21.47
CA MET A 544 6.34 -0.58 -20.40
C MET A 544 7.01 0.78 -20.21
N VAL A 545 6.83 1.38 -19.02
CA VAL A 545 7.57 2.57 -18.63
C VAL A 545 8.77 2.12 -17.81
N SER A 546 9.96 2.26 -18.35
CA SER A 546 11.22 1.85 -17.71
C SER A 546 12.04 3.08 -17.36
N SER A 547 12.64 3.10 -16.17
CA SER A 547 13.69 4.06 -15.84
C SER A 547 14.87 3.85 -16.80
N THR A 548 15.43 4.94 -17.29
CA THR A 548 16.69 4.95 -18.04
C THR A 548 17.83 5.54 -17.20
N SER A 549 17.57 5.87 -15.94
CA SER A 549 18.58 6.38 -15.01
C SER A 549 19.35 5.23 -14.39
N ALA A 550 20.67 5.37 -14.25
CA ALA A 550 21.48 4.45 -13.45
C ALA A 550 21.15 4.53 -11.94
N ASP A 551 20.52 5.63 -11.53
CA ASP A 551 20.07 5.92 -10.18
C ASP A 551 18.81 5.15 -9.75
N LEU A 552 18.13 4.47 -10.68
CA LEU A 552 16.89 3.74 -10.43
C LEU A 552 16.70 2.57 -11.41
N GLU A 553 16.76 1.34 -10.92
CA GLU A 553 16.26 0.16 -11.64
C GLU A 553 14.78 -0.06 -11.33
N MET A 554 13.91 0.33 -12.27
CA MET A 554 12.47 0.15 -12.13
C MET A 554 11.76 0.14 -13.48
N SER A 555 10.78 -0.75 -13.63
CA SER A 555 9.86 -0.76 -14.77
C SER A 555 8.42 -0.96 -14.31
N ILE A 556 7.50 -0.15 -14.83
CA ILE A 556 6.08 -0.18 -14.47
C ILE A 556 5.23 -0.39 -15.75
N PRO A 557 4.40 -1.44 -15.80
CA PRO A 557 3.45 -1.64 -16.90
C PRO A 557 2.28 -0.66 -16.82
N VAL A 558 1.95 -0.07 -17.97
CA VAL A 558 0.64 0.53 -18.24
C VAL A 558 -0.12 -0.42 -19.16
N ALA A 559 -1.15 -1.08 -18.63
CA ALA A 559 -1.99 -1.97 -19.43
C ALA A 559 -2.94 -1.14 -20.30
N VAL A 560 -3.01 -1.46 -21.60
CA VAL A 560 -3.87 -0.74 -22.57
C VAL A 560 -4.83 -1.70 -23.23
N THR A 561 -6.13 -1.41 -23.13
CA THR A 561 -7.19 -2.14 -23.83
C THR A 561 -7.73 -1.27 -24.95
N MET A 562 -7.73 -1.78 -26.19
CA MET A 562 -8.24 -1.09 -27.37
C MET A 562 -9.44 -1.84 -27.94
N THR A 563 -10.61 -1.19 -27.92
CA THR A 563 -11.82 -1.72 -28.53
C THR A 563 -11.93 -1.21 -29.96
N VAL A 564 -11.88 -2.12 -30.93
CA VAL A 564 -12.06 -1.83 -32.35
C VAL A 564 -13.47 -2.20 -32.77
N THR A 565 -14.23 -1.24 -33.33
CA THR A 565 -15.64 -1.46 -33.70
C THR A 565 -15.88 -1.60 -35.21
N GLY A 566 -16.85 -2.45 -35.57
CA GLY A 566 -17.20 -2.81 -36.95
C GLY A 566 -18.62 -2.42 -37.38
N THR A 567 -19.28 -1.50 -36.68
CA THR A 567 -20.67 -1.11 -36.95
C THR A 567 -20.83 -0.53 -38.37
N ARG A 568 -21.96 -0.80 -39.03
CA ARG A 568 -22.37 -0.30 -40.36
C ARG A 568 -23.89 -0.03 -40.35
N MET A 569 -24.36 0.99 -41.07
CA MET A 569 -25.80 1.25 -41.21
C MET A 569 -26.16 2.02 -42.49
N ALA A 570 -27.42 1.93 -42.90
CA ALA A 570 -28.02 2.76 -43.94
C ALA A 570 -29.44 3.21 -43.55
N LEU A 571 -29.84 4.38 -44.06
CA LEU A 571 -31.18 4.95 -43.93
C LEU A 571 -31.82 5.01 -45.33
N ASP A 572 -32.82 4.17 -45.57
CA ASP A 572 -33.40 3.95 -46.91
C ASP A 572 -34.64 4.83 -47.15
N ALA A 573 -35.45 5.06 -46.12
CA ALA A 573 -36.62 5.94 -46.19
C ALA A 573 -36.79 6.73 -44.88
N PRO A 574 -37.27 7.98 -44.93
CA PRO A 574 -37.58 8.77 -46.13
C PRO A 574 -36.31 9.22 -46.88
N ALA A 575 -36.44 9.49 -48.17
CA ALA A 575 -35.33 10.02 -48.97
C ALA A 575 -35.05 11.49 -48.64
N HIS A 576 -33.78 11.89 -48.71
CA HIS A 576 -33.36 13.26 -48.48
C HIS A 576 -34.06 14.25 -49.45
N GLY A 577 -34.60 15.35 -48.90
CA GLY A 577 -35.28 16.41 -49.66
C GLY A 577 -36.77 16.17 -49.92
N TYR A 578 -37.34 15.04 -49.54
CA TYR A 578 -38.75 14.75 -49.82
C TYR A 578 -39.72 15.38 -48.80
N GLN A 579 -40.93 15.70 -49.28
CA GLN A 579 -42.04 16.04 -48.43
C GLN A 579 -42.68 14.78 -47.84
N VAL A 580 -43.02 14.82 -46.56
CA VAL A 580 -43.73 13.75 -45.85
C VAL A 580 -44.95 14.32 -45.15
N GLY A 581 -46.00 13.51 -44.97
CA GLY A 581 -47.15 13.90 -44.15
C GLY A 581 -46.78 13.98 -42.66
N THR A 582 -47.71 14.41 -41.81
CA THR A 582 -47.57 14.36 -40.34
C THR A 582 -47.46 12.94 -39.79
N THR A 583 -47.77 11.93 -40.62
CA THR A 583 -47.46 10.52 -40.39
C THR A 583 -46.60 9.96 -41.52
N PHE A 584 -45.44 9.38 -41.21
CA PHE A 584 -44.54 8.75 -42.18
C PHE A 584 -43.62 7.71 -41.54
N THR A 585 -42.99 6.86 -42.36
CA THR A 585 -42.11 5.78 -41.90
C THR A 585 -40.64 6.10 -42.10
N VAL A 586 -39.83 5.81 -41.09
CA VAL A 586 -38.37 5.78 -41.15
C VAL A 586 -37.92 4.32 -41.19
N SER A 587 -37.11 3.93 -42.17
CA SER A 587 -36.64 2.55 -42.31
C SER A 587 -35.24 2.47 -42.92
N GLY A 588 -34.55 1.36 -42.64
CA GLY A 588 -33.21 1.09 -43.14
C GLY A 588 -32.67 -0.23 -42.61
N TRP A 589 -31.35 -0.36 -42.56
CA TRP A 589 -30.67 -1.50 -41.94
C TRP A 589 -29.48 -1.05 -41.10
N ALA A 590 -29.16 -1.81 -40.06
CA ALA A 590 -27.99 -1.60 -39.22
C ALA A 590 -27.40 -2.95 -38.84
N LEU A 591 -26.07 -3.04 -38.75
CA LEU A 591 -25.39 -4.26 -38.32
C LEU A 591 -24.05 -3.93 -37.67
N ASP A 592 -23.52 -4.89 -36.91
CA ASP A 592 -22.14 -4.85 -36.46
C ASP A 592 -21.43 -6.14 -36.89
N VAL A 593 -20.47 -6.02 -37.81
CA VAL A 593 -19.75 -7.19 -38.34
C VAL A 593 -18.88 -7.85 -37.28
N ALA A 594 -18.64 -7.19 -36.14
CA ALA A 594 -17.91 -7.76 -35.01
C ALA A 594 -18.72 -8.78 -34.20
N ALA A 595 -20.03 -8.88 -34.41
CA ALA A 595 -20.89 -9.74 -33.60
C ALA A 595 -20.76 -11.22 -33.96
N ALA A 596 -20.49 -12.04 -32.94
CA ALA A 596 -20.32 -13.50 -33.07
C ALA A 596 -21.62 -14.23 -33.46
N THR A 597 -22.77 -13.68 -33.08
CA THR A 597 -24.10 -14.22 -33.41
C THR A 597 -25.11 -13.10 -33.61
N GLY A 598 -26.07 -13.30 -34.50
CA GLY A 598 -27.10 -12.31 -34.81
C GLY A 598 -26.55 -11.14 -35.64
N THR A 599 -27.29 -10.04 -35.67
CA THR A 599 -26.97 -8.88 -36.53
C THR A 599 -26.01 -7.88 -35.88
N GLY A 600 -25.71 -8.05 -34.59
CA GLY A 600 -24.77 -7.20 -33.85
C GLY A 600 -25.30 -5.85 -33.39
N VAL A 601 -26.60 -5.59 -33.55
CA VAL A 601 -27.27 -4.35 -33.11
C VAL A 601 -28.42 -4.71 -32.19
N SER A 602 -28.45 -4.10 -31.00
CA SER A 602 -29.51 -4.33 -30.00
C SER A 602 -30.65 -3.35 -30.15
N GLU A 603 -30.37 -2.15 -30.67
CA GLU A 603 -31.32 -1.04 -30.69
C GLU A 603 -31.01 -0.07 -31.82
N VAL A 604 -32.07 0.50 -32.41
CA VAL A 604 -31.97 1.62 -33.35
C VAL A 604 -32.86 2.76 -32.85
N GLN A 605 -32.29 3.93 -32.54
CA GLN A 605 -33.02 5.11 -32.07
C GLN A 605 -33.16 6.17 -33.16
N VAL A 606 -34.33 6.84 -33.19
CA VAL A 606 -34.65 7.86 -34.20
C VAL A 606 -34.90 9.21 -33.52
N TYR A 607 -34.28 10.27 -34.04
CA TYR A 607 -34.42 11.65 -33.58
C TYR A 607 -34.83 12.58 -34.73
N ALA A 608 -35.59 13.62 -34.42
CA ALA A 608 -35.91 14.71 -35.35
C ALA A 608 -35.34 16.03 -34.83
N TYR A 609 -34.50 16.68 -35.63
CA TYR A 609 -33.94 17.99 -35.35
C TYR A 609 -34.66 19.03 -36.20
N PRO A 610 -35.43 19.96 -35.59
CA PRO A 610 -36.11 21.01 -36.33
C PRO A 610 -35.11 21.99 -36.96
N ASN A 611 -35.39 22.44 -38.19
CA ASN A 611 -34.59 23.40 -38.95
C ASN A 611 -33.10 23.03 -38.97
N PRO A 612 -32.68 22.08 -39.84
CA PRO A 612 -31.30 21.59 -39.91
C PRO A 612 -30.29 22.75 -39.97
N GLY A 613 -29.27 22.72 -39.10
CA GLY A 613 -28.27 23.79 -38.97
C GLY A 613 -28.62 24.94 -38.02
N SER A 614 -29.83 24.98 -37.46
CA SER A 614 -30.26 26.02 -36.50
C SER A 614 -29.69 25.85 -35.08
N GLY A 615 -29.07 24.70 -34.80
CA GLY A 615 -28.59 24.32 -33.47
C GLY A 615 -29.67 23.76 -32.53
N GLN A 616 -30.96 23.80 -32.88
CA GLN A 616 -32.05 23.37 -32.00
C GLN A 616 -31.93 21.90 -31.53
N THR A 617 -32.32 21.69 -30.26
CA THR A 617 -32.38 20.38 -29.59
C THR A 617 -33.20 19.37 -30.38
N GLY A 618 -32.62 18.19 -30.67
CA GLY A 618 -33.33 17.10 -31.32
C GLY A 618 -34.40 16.49 -30.42
N THR A 619 -35.59 16.26 -30.97
CA THR A 619 -36.68 15.55 -30.30
C THR A 619 -36.52 14.06 -30.53
N ALA A 620 -36.49 13.28 -29.45
CA ALA A 620 -36.52 11.81 -29.55
C ALA A 620 -37.87 11.34 -30.12
N LEU A 621 -37.82 10.61 -31.23
CA LEU A 621 -39.00 9.96 -31.83
C LEU A 621 -39.17 8.51 -31.33
N GLY A 622 -38.18 8.03 -30.57
CA GLY A 622 -38.16 6.74 -29.90
C GLY A 622 -37.45 5.65 -30.70
N THR A 623 -37.45 4.44 -30.13
CA THR A 623 -36.79 3.26 -30.68
C THR A 623 -37.57 2.69 -31.87
N ALA A 624 -36.86 2.32 -32.94
CA ALA A 624 -37.38 1.64 -34.11
C ALA A 624 -37.57 0.14 -33.85
N THR A 625 -38.60 -0.46 -34.47
CA THR A 625 -38.75 -1.90 -34.52
C THR A 625 -37.59 -2.47 -35.35
N TYR A 626 -36.74 -3.26 -34.71
CA TYR A 626 -35.53 -3.85 -35.29
C TYR A 626 -35.68 -5.37 -35.41
N GLY A 627 -35.00 -6.00 -36.37
CA GLY A 627 -35.04 -7.45 -36.58
C GLY A 627 -35.78 -7.90 -37.85
N GLY A 628 -36.18 -6.97 -38.71
CA GLY A 628 -36.87 -7.31 -39.97
C GLY A 628 -35.92 -7.90 -41.02
N SER A 629 -36.47 -8.60 -42.02
CA SER A 629 -35.66 -9.29 -43.04
C SER A 629 -35.16 -8.37 -44.16
N ARG A 630 -33.85 -8.46 -44.47
CA ARG A 630 -33.08 -7.86 -45.56
C ARG A 630 -32.10 -8.87 -46.16
N PRO A 631 -32.57 -9.74 -47.07
CA PRO A 631 -31.74 -10.77 -47.72
C PRO A 631 -30.57 -10.20 -48.52
N ASP A 632 -30.69 -9.00 -49.07
CA ASP A 632 -29.64 -8.27 -49.78
C ASP A 632 -28.46 -7.89 -48.88
N VAL A 633 -28.74 -7.49 -47.63
CA VAL A 633 -27.73 -7.21 -46.60
C VAL A 633 -27.09 -8.52 -46.12
N GLY A 634 -27.91 -9.56 -45.91
CA GLY A 634 -27.42 -10.91 -45.57
C GLY A 634 -26.50 -11.50 -46.64
N ALA A 635 -26.76 -11.26 -47.94
CA ALA A 635 -25.89 -11.69 -49.02
C ALA A 635 -24.54 -10.95 -49.06
N SER A 636 -24.54 -9.67 -48.67
CA SER A 636 -23.36 -8.80 -48.74
C SER A 636 -22.42 -8.94 -47.54
N PHE A 637 -22.98 -9.17 -46.35
CA PHE A 637 -22.21 -9.19 -45.10
C PHE A 637 -22.23 -10.54 -44.39
N GLY A 638 -23.08 -11.49 -44.80
CA GLY A 638 -23.22 -12.83 -44.21
C GLY A 638 -24.64 -13.14 -43.74
N ALA A 639 -25.05 -14.41 -43.84
CA ALA A 639 -26.44 -14.83 -43.63
C ALA A 639 -27.03 -14.42 -42.25
N GLN A 640 -26.18 -14.30 -41.22
CA GLN A 640 -26.60 -13.83 -39.90
C GLN A 640 -27.12 -12.38 -39.89
N PHE A 641 -26.74 -11.56 -40.86
CA PHE A 641 -27.19 -10.17 -41.00
C PHE A 641 -28.48 -10.03 -41.80
N THR A 642 -29.13 -11.14 -42.16
CA THR A 642 -30.41 -11.12 -42.88
C THR A 642 -31.49 -10.40 -42.08
N ASN A 643 -31.47 -10.43 -40.75
CA ASN A 643 -32.52 -9.79 -39.93
C ASN A 643 -32.12 -8.39 -39.44
N SER A 644 -31.42 -7.61 -40.27
CA SER A 644 -30.83 -6.31 -39.91
C SER A 644 -31.75 -5.10 -40.17
N ALA A 645 -33.00 -5.30 -40.60
CA ALA A 645 -33.90 -4.20 -40.92
C ALA A 645 -34.42 -3.49 -39.66
N TYR A 646 -34.57 -2.18 -39.76
CA TYR A 646 -35.35 -1.37 -38.81
C TYR A 646 -36.49 -0.61 -39.48
N THR A 647 -37.56 -0.37 -38.73
CA THR A 647 -38.69 0.47 -39.15
C THR A 647 -39.28 1.25 -37.96
N LYS A 648 -39.70 2.50 -38.18
CA LYS A 648 -40.38 3.33 -37.18
C LYS A 648 -41.45 4.19 -37.85
N GLN A 649 -42.69 4.09 -37.37
CA GLN A 649 -43.72 5.06 -37.73
C GLN A 649 -43.61 6.32 -36.88
N ILE A 650 -43.64 7.47 -37.53
CA ILE A 650 -43.63 8.79 -36.92
C ILE A 650 -45.05 9.34 -37.02
N THR A 651 -45.62 9.82 -35.91
CA THR A 651 -47.00 10.36 -35.85
C THR A 651 -47.09 11.70 -35.11
N SER A 652 -45.97 12.20 -34.57
CA SER A 652 -45.93 13.28 -33.58
C SER A 652 -45.26 14.56 -34.06
N LEU A 653 -44.84 14.62 -35.33
CA LEU A 653 -44.17 15.81 -35.87
C LEU A 653 -45.18 16.80 -36.46
N THR A 654 -45.08 18.04 -36.00
CA THR A 654 -45.80 19.17 -36.58
C THR A 654 -45.23 19.51 -37.97
N PRO A 655 -46.00 20.16 -38.85
CA PRO A 655 -45.47 20.63 -40.14
C PRO A 655 -44.23 21.52 -39.96
N GLY A 656 -43.17 21.26 -40.74
CA GLY A 656 -41.88 21.92 -40.63
C GLY A 656 -40.74 21.12 -41.28
N THR A 657 -39.57 21.71 -41.45
CA THR A 657 -38.38 21.01 -41.97
C THR A 657 -37.61 20.36 -40.82
N TYR A 658 -37.29 19.07 -40.93
CA TYR A 658 -36.58 18.32 -39.91
C TYR A 658 -35.41 17.53 -40.50
N GLN A 659 -34.29 17.46 -39.80
CA GLN A 659 -33.28 16.43 -40.00
C GLN A 659 -33.66 15.21 -39.16
N ILE A 660 -33.89 14.09 -39.83
CA ILE A 660 -34.12 12.80 -39.18
C ILE A 660 -32.78 12.09 -39.07
N SER A 661 -32.37 11.78 -37.85
CA SER A 661 -31.12 11.07 -37.56
C SER A 661 -31.43 9.73 -36.90
N VAL A 662 -30.75 8.69 -37.34
CA VAL A 662 -30.92 7.31 -36.87
C VAL A 662 -29.60 6.83 -36.28
N PHE A 663 -29.63 6.23 -35.08
CA PHE A 663 -28.45 5.74 -34.36
C PHE A 663 -28.59 4.25 -34.08
N ALA A 664 -27.53 3.46 -34.33
CA ALA A 664 -27.49 2.03 -34.03
C ALA A 664 -26.61 1.72 -32.81
N LYS A 665 -27.15 0.95 -31.85
CA LYS A 665 -26.46 0.47 -30.66
C LYS A 665 -25.83 -0.89 -30.93
N SER A 666 -24.51 -0.95 -30.92
CA SER A 666 -23.77 -2.21 -31.11
C SER A 666 -23.96 -3.12 -29.89
N THR A 667 -24.20 -4.42 -30.11
CA THR A 667 -24.20 -5.43 -29.04
C THR A 667 -22.80 -5.76 -28.54
N VAL A 668 -21.76 -5.43 -29.33
CA VAL A 668 -20.37 -5.74 -29.01
C VAL A 668 -19.78 -4.68 -28.09
N SER A 669 -20.03 -3.40 -28.37
CA SER A 669 -19.56 -2.29 -27.52
C SER A 669 -20.61 -1.80 -26.51
N ASN A 670 -21.88 -2.19 -26.66
CA ASN A 670 -23.04 -1.67 -25.91
C ASN A 670 -23.19 -0.13 -26.00
N GLN A 671 -22.65 0.49 -27.04
CA GLN A 671 -22.69 1.94 -27.30
C GLN A 671 -23.39 2.22 -28.63
N PHE A 672 -23.97 3.43 -28.78
CA PHE A 672 -24.40 3.92 -30.09
C PHE A 672 -23.16 4.36 -30.89
N MET A 673 -22.89 3.71 -32.02
CA MET A 673 -21.58 3.81 -32.70
C MET A 673 -21.64 4.47 -34.07
N LEU A 674 -22.82 4.51 -34.69
CA LEU A 674 -23.00 5.04 -36.04
C LEU A 674 -24.33 5.79 -36.14
N SER A 675 -24.31 6.90 -36.87
CA SER A 675 -25.51 7.66 -37.21
C SER A 675 -25.64 7.83 -38.73
N LYS A 676 -26.89 7.89 -39.20
CA LYS A 676 -27.23 8.32 -40.56
C LYS A 676 -28.37 9.32 -40.51
N SER A 677 -28.26 10.37 -41.31
CA SER A 677 -29.24 11.46 -41.34
C SER A 677 -29.78 11.75 -42.74
N VAL A 678 -31.03 12.18 -42.78
CA VAL A 678 -31.70 12.76 -43.96
C VAL A 678 -32.47 14.00 -43.54
N VAL A 679 -32.76 14.90 -44.48
CA VAL A 679 -33.60 16.08 -44.24
C VAL A 679 -34.92 15.89 -44.96
N VAL A 680 -36.04 16.16 -44.28
CA VAL A 680 -37.40 16.05 -44.83
C VAL A 680 -38.22 17.28 -44.48
N VAL A 681 -39.27 17.52 -45.26
CA VAL A 681 -40.25 18.59 -45.02
C VAL A 681 -41.60 17.99 -44.66
N VAL A 682 -42.02 18.12 -43.40
CA VAL A 682 -43.31 17.65 -42.89
C VAL A 682 -44.41 18.65 -43.27
N VAL A 683 -45.49 18.20 -43.91
CA VAL A 683 -46.59 19.07 -44.39
C VAL A 683 -47.96 18.63 -43.87
N ASN A 684 -48.89 19.58 -43.74
CA ASN A 684 -50.30 19.31 -43.41
C ASN A 684 -51.11 19.11 -44.70
N GLY A 685 -51.05 17.91 -45.29
CA GLY A 685 -51.71 17.59 -46.57
C GLY A 685 -51.02 16.46 -47.34
N ALA A 686 -51.48 16.17 -48.55
CA ALA A 686 -50.86 15.17 -49.41
C ALA A 686 -49.45 15.65 -49.86
N PRO A 687 -48.36 14.93 -49.54
CA PRO A 687 -47.01 15.35 -49.89
C PRO A 687 -46.79 15.35 -51.41
N SER A 688 -46.03 16.34 -51.91
CA SER A 688 -45.59 16.38 -53.30
C SER A 688 -44.67 15.18 -53.63
N PRO A 689 -44.82 14.54 -54.81
CA PRO A 689 -43.91 13.47 -55.24
C PRO A 689 -42.51 13.98 -55.62
N ASN A 690 -42.34 15.30 -55.78
CA ASN A 690 -41.06 15.90 -56.15
C ASN A 690 -40.28 16.39 -54.92
N PRO A 691 -38.96 16.14 -54.84
CA PRO A 691 -38.11 16.64 -53.76
C PRO A 691 -38.05 18.17 -53.78
N VAL A 692 -37.94 18.75 -52.59
CA VAL A 692 -37.81 20.18 -52.33
C VAL A 692 -36.34 20.46 -51.99
N ALA A 693 -35.83 21.62 -52.41
CA ALA A 693 -34.47 22.04 -52.06
C ALA A 693 -34.35 22.22 -50.54
N VAL A 694 -33.46 21.44 -49.91
CA VAL A 694 -33.13 21.48 -48.48
C VAL A 694 -31.61 21.41 -48.30
N PRO A 695 -31.06 21.82 -47.14
CA PRO A 695 -29.62 21.69 -46.86
C PRO A 695 -29.20 20.21 -46.79
N ASP A 696 -27.97 19.90 -47.18
CA ASP A 696 -27.39 18.56 -47.00
C ASP A 696 -27.46 18.13 -45.52
N PRO A 697 -27.74 16.84 -45.23
CA PRO A 697 -27.83 16.36 -43.87
C PRO A 697 -26.43 16.33 -43.25
N ILE A 698 -26.31 16.78 -41.99
CA ILE A 698 -25.08 16.67 -41.21
C ILE A 698 -25.25 15.47 -40.30
N ASP A 699 -24.55 14.35 -40.54
CA ASP A 699 -24.56 13.22 -39.62
C ASP A 699 -24.08 13.72 -38.23
N PRO A 700 -24.92 13.72 -37.19
CA PRO A 700 -24.46 14.03 -35.83
C PRO A 700 -23.44 12.94 -35.47
N GLY A 701 -22.37 13.26 -34.73
CA GLY A 701 -21.50 12.22 -34.17
C GLY A 701 -22.32 11.15 -33.43
N PRO A 702 -21.76 9.99 -33.06
CA PRO A 702 -22.50 8.87 -32.46
C PRO A 702 -23.38 9.21 -31.24
N THR A 703 -23.24 10.42 -30.70
CA THR A 703 -24.12 11.05 -29.70
C THR A 703 -25.06 12.11 -30.31
N PRO A 704 -26.39 11.99 -30.15
CA PRO A 704 -27.33 13.07 -30.47
C PRO A 704 -27.13 14.26 -29.51
N THR A 705 -26.50 15.34 -29.97
CA THR A 705 -26.28 16.57 -29.17
C THR A 705 -27.29 17.67 -29.48
N THR A 706 -27.65 18.42 -28.45
CA THR A 706 -28.55 19.57 -28.48
C THR A 706 -27.69 20.84 -28.30
N THR A 707 -27.65 21.71 -29.33
CA THR A 707 -26.97 23.03 -29.43
C THR A 707 -25.42 23.13 -29.32
N LEU A 708 -24.82 23.53 -30.46
CA LEU A 708 -23.67 24.45 -30.77
C LEU A 708 -22.22 24.15 -30.28
N LEU A 709 -21.26 24.47 -31.17
CA LEU A 709 -19.79 24.23 -31.21
C LEU A 709 -18.97 24.61 -29.92
N PRO A 710 -17.73 24.07 -29.75
CA PRO A 710 -17.22 23.42 -28.53
C PRO A 710 -16.58 24.38 -27.51
N PRO A 711 -16.51 23.99 -26.22
CA PRO A 711 -15.38 23.18 -25.72
C PRO A 711 -15.86 21.97 -24.86
N PRO A 712 -14.94 21.18 -24.28
CA PRO A 712 -14.46 19.83 -24.61
C PRO A 712 -15.53 18.68 -24.55
N PRO A 713 -15.18 17.42 -24.90
CA PRO A 713 -16.13 16.30 -25.13
C PRO A 713 -16.91 15.87 -23.87
N PRO A 714 -18.10 15.22 -24.00
CA PRO A 714 -18.88 14.76 -22.85
C PRO A 714 -18.18 13.58 -22.16
N GLY A 715 -17.83 13.79 -20.89
CA GLY A 715 -17.39 12.77 -19.95
C GLY A 715 -18.54 11.89 -19.43
N PRO A 716 -18.31 11.13 -18.35
CA PRO A 716 -19.24 10.13 -17.82
C PRO A 716 -20.63 10.72 -17.57
N GLY A 717 -21.68 9.95 -17.82
CA GLY A 717 -23.07 10.41 -17.81
C GLY A 717 -23.38 11.35 -16.64
N GLY A 718 -23.78 12.58 -17.00
CA GLY A 718 -24.17 13.60 -16.04
C GLY A 718 -25.43 13.24 -15.24
N PRO A 719 -25.79 14.05 -14.24
CA PRO A 719 -26.89 13.73 -13.33
C PRO A 719 -28.25 13.73 -14.03
N THR A 720 -29.07 12.71 -13.77
CA THR A 720 -30.47 12.58 -14.22
C THR A 720 -31.43 13.04 -13.13
N ALA A 721 -32.74 13.13 -13.43
CA ALA A 721 -33.78 13.39 -12.41
C ALA A 721 -33.80 12.34 -11.27
N ASN A 722 -33.22 11.15 -11.50
CA ASN A 722 -33.11 10.08 -10.51
C ASN A 722 -31.73 10.00 -9.84
N THR A 723 -30.76 10.82 -10.28
CA THR A 723 -29.46 10.90 -9.62
C THR A 723 -29.62 11.52 -8.25
N ARG A 724 -29.07 10.86 -7.24
CA ARG A 724 -28.96 11.36 -5.86
C ARG A 724 -27.50 11.32 -5.46
N VAL A 725 -27.04 12.35 -4.77
CA VAL A 725 -25.73 12.36 -4.10
C VAL A 725 -25.90 11.81 -2.69
N ALA A 726 -24.96 11.03 -2.20
CA ALA A 726 -24.92 10.52 -0.83
C ALA A 726 -23.54 10.75 -0.24
N ILE A 727 -23.49 10.94 1.08
CA ILE A 727 -22.26 11.07 1.85
C ILE A 727 -22.29 10.00 2.93
N ASN A 728 -21.19 9.30 3.16
CA ASN A 728 -21.11 8.28 4.21
C ASN A 728 -21.13 8.87 5.63
N ARG A 729 -20.91 10.18 5.79
CA ARG A 729 -20.86 10.87 7.10
C ARG A 729 -22.08 11.77 7.31
N THR A 730 -22.72 11.61 8.47
CA THR A 730 -23.84 12.47 8.90
C THR A 730 -23.43 13.60 9.83
N SER A 731 -22.24 13.51 10.42
CA SER A 731 -21.57 14.50 11.27
C SER A 731 -20.06 14.19 11.28
N LEU A 732 -19.24 15.16 11.68
CA LEU A 732 -17.84 14.94 12.05
C LEU A 732 -17.56 15.62 13.39
N SER A 733 -16.82 14.95 14.26
CA SER A 733 -16.44 15.46 15.58
C SER A 733 -14.93 15.43 15.71
N PHE A 734 -14.34 16.50 16.21
CA PHE A 734 -12.91 16.65 16.44
C PHE A 734 -12.66 17.08 17.89
N GLY A 735 -11.52 16.66 18.42
CA GLY A 735 -10.99 17.04 19.72
C GLY A 735 -9.68 17.81 19.55
N ALA A 736 -9.41 18.73 20.47
CA ALA A 736 -8.09 19.33 20.63
C ALA A 736 -7.81 19.69 22.10
N ILE A 737 -6.54 19.79 22.47
CA ILE A 737 -6.10 20.31 23.76
C ILE A 737 -5.73 21.79 23.62
N ALA A 738 -6.13 22.62 24.59
CA ALA A 738 -5.84 24.04 24.60
C ALA A 738 -4.33 24.32 24.80
N GLY A 739 -3.77 25.27 24.05
CA GLY A 739 -2.34 25.63 24.13
C GLY A 739 -1.73 25.99 22.77
N THR A 740 -0.44 26.36 22.76
CA THR A 740 0.27 26.67 21.49
C THR A 740 0.56 25.36 20.76
N ASN A 741 -0.03 25.15 19.57
CA ASN A 741 0.05 23.90 18.78
C ASN A 741 -0.43 22.63 19.52
N GLY A 742 -1.52 22.71 20.29
CA GLY A 742 -2.05 21.57 21.05
C GLY A 742 -2.34 20.31 20.18
N LEU A 743 -2.27 19.15 20.84
CA LEU A 743 -2.70 17.85 20.31
C LEU A 743 -4.13 17.95 19.80
N ARG A 744 -4.42 17.34 18.64
CA ARG A 744 -5.71 17.39 17.97
C ARG A 744 -5.95 16.10 17.22
N SER A 745 -7.21 15.74 17.04
CA SER A 745 -7.59 14.54 16.29
C SER A 745 -7.00 14.55 14.87
N GLY A 746 -6.76 13.35 14.35
CA GLY A 746 -6.36 13.16 12.96
C GLY A 746 -7.37 13.68 11.93
N ALA A 747 -6.97 13.66 10.66
CA ALA A 747 -7.84 14.07 9.57
C ALA A 747 -8.95 13.03 9.32
N GLN A 748 -10.21 13.45 9.24
CA GLN A 748 -11.35 12.57 9.01
C GLN A 748 -11.79 12.63 7.53
N GLN A 749 -12.06 11.47 6.91
CA GLN A 749 -12.43 11.40 5.49
C GLN A 749 -13.94 11.28 5.29
N ALA A 750 -14.52 12.00 4.33
CA ALA A 750 -15.89 11.79 3.90
C ALA A 750 -15.93 11.38 2.42
N ALA A 751 -16.62 10.29 2.13
CA ALA A 751 -16.87 9.79 0.79
C ALA A 751 -18.17 10.38 0.22
N VAL A 752 -18.12 10.81 -1.04
CA VAL A 752 -19.23 11.29 -1.85
C VAL A 752 -19.53 10.22 -2.89
N THR A 753 -20.78 9.75 -2.94
CA THR A 753 -21.25 8.72 -3.87
C THR A 753 -22.53 9.17 -4.58
N PHE A 754 -22.91 8.47 -5.66
CA PHE A 754 -24.14 8.76 -6.40
C PHE A 754 -24.98 7.48 -6.57
N SER A 755 -26.31 7.59 -6.45
CA SER A 755 -27.23 6.46 -6.60
C SER A 755 -27.23 5.90 -8.03
N ASN A 756 -27.13 6.78 -9.03
CA ASN A 756 -26.95 6.47 -10.45
C ASN A 756 -26.40 7.70 -11.20
N GLY A 757 -25.73 7.48 -12.34
CA GLY A 757 -25.03 8.55 -13.06
C GLY A 757 -23.88 9.15 -12.23
N SER A 758 -23.40 10.31 -12.63
CA SER A 758 -22.32 11.03 -11.93
C SER A 758 -22.54 12.53 -12.00
N SER A 759 -21.98 13.28 -11.04
CA SER A 759 -21.92 14.74 -11.12
C SER A 759 -20.59 15.24 -10.57
N THR A 760 -20.20 16.45 -10.99
CA THR A 760 -19.15 17.19 -10.31
C THR A 760 -19.66 17.72 -8.98
N TRP A 761 -18.87 17.59 -7.95
CA TRP A 761 -19.20 18.07 -6.61
C TRP A 761 -18.05 18.88 -6.02
N THR A 762 -18.41 19.79 -5.12
CA THR A 762 -17.47 20.58 -4.31
C THR A 762 -17.89 20.51 -2.85
N ALA A 763 -16.93 20.30 -1.96
CA ALA A 763 -17.08 20.46 -0.53
C ALA A 763 -16.50 21.82 -0.11
N SER A 764 -17.24 22.58 0.70
CA SER A 764 -16.79 23.85 1.27
C SER A 764 -17.16 23.90 2.74
N THR A 765 -16.37 24.58 3.55
CA THR A 765 -16.64 24.77 4.99
C THR A 765 -16.83 26.24 5.31
N ASP A 766 -17.75 26.56 6.21
CA ASP A 766 -17.91 27.90 6.80
C ASP A 766 -16.98 28.12 8.02
N ALA A 767 -16.41 27.05 8.56
CA ALA A 767 -15.51 27.10 9.71
C ALA A 767 -14.08 27.51 9.29
N SER A 768 -13.63 28.66 9.78
CA SER A 768 -12.29 29.19 9.53
C SER A 768 -11.17 28.30 10.11
N TRP A 769 -11.47 27.55 11.17
CA TRP A 769 -10.57 26.64 11.89
C TRP A 769 -10.44 25.25 11.23
N LEU A 770 -11.25 24.96 10.21
CA LEU A 770 -11.24 23.68 9.49
C LEU A 770 -10.63 23.86 8.09
N GLN A 771 -9.86 22.88 7.63
CA GLN A 771 -9.30 22.80 6.29
C GLN A 771 -9.82 21.56 5.59
N LEU A 772 -10.21 21.70 4.32
CA LEU A 772 -10.58 20.58 3.46
C LEU A 772 -9.47 20.35 2.42
N THR A 773 -9.07 19.10 2.22
CA THR A 773 -8.22 18.67 1.11
C THR A 773 -9.01 17.73 0.20
N ASN A 774 -8.68 17.70 -1.10
CA ASN A 774 -9.48 17.03 -2.13
C ASN A 774 -10.96 17.48 -2.13
N ALA A 775 -11.20 18.77 -1.84
CA ALA A 775 -12.53 19.34 -1.61
C ALA A 775 -13.37 19.51 -2.89
N SER A 776 -13.01 18.87 -3.99
CA SER A 776 -13.81 18.81 -5.20
C SER A 776 -13.50 17.52 -5.96
N GLY A 777 -14.48 17.06 -6.74
CA GLY A 777 -14.35 15.83 -7.51
C GLY A 777 -15.41 15.71 -8.60
N SER A 778 -15.30 14.66 -9.40
CA SER A 778 -16.30 14.26 -10.39
C SER A 778 -16.65 12.80 -10.21
N GLY A 779 -17.93 12.47 -10.20
CA GLY A 779 -18.41 11.14 -9.82
C GLY A 779 -18.10 10.82 -8.36
N ALA A 780 -18.06 9.53 -8.01
CA ALA A 780 -17.71 9.13 -6.66
C ALA A 780 -16.29 9.58 -6.30
N GLY A 781 -16.08 10.02 -5.07
CA GLY A 781 -14.77 10.45 -4.56
C GLY A 781 -14.80 10.66 -3.06
N SER A 782 -13.73 11.21 -2.50
CA SER A 782 -13.67 11.56 -1.09
C SER A 782 -12.93 12.88 -0.89
N PHE A 783 -13.20 13.53 0.23
CA PHE A 783 -12.43 14.66 0.70
C PHE A 783 -12.04 14.42 2.16
N SER A 784 -10.98 15.07 2.62
CA SER A 784 -10.54 14.99 4.00
C SER A 784 -10.75 16.32 4.70
N ALA A 785 -11.25 16.26 5.94
CA ALA A 785 -11.42 17.40 6.84
C ALA A 785 -10.36 17.33 7.94
N THR A 786 -9.63 18.42 8.12
CA THR A 786 -8.53 18.53 9.09
C THR A 786 -8.69 19.80 9.91
N VAL A 787 -8.56 19.68 11.23
CA VAL A 787 -8.44 20.86 12.11
C VAL A 787 -7.10 21.54 11.81
N LYS A 788 -7.13 22.83 11.46
CA LYS A 788 -5.92 23.59 11.12
C LYS A 788 -4.96 23.62 12.31
N ALA A 789 -3.67 23.67 12.02
CA ALA A 789 -2.69 23.95 13.07
C ALA A 789 -2.93 25.37 13.62
N GLY A 790 -2.95 25.50 14.94
CA GLY A 790 -3.21 26.78 15.59
C GLY A 790 -3.33 26.64 17.10
N THR A 791 -3.44 27.79 17.75
CA THR A 791 -3.70 27.90 19.18
C THR A 791 -5.20 28.02 19.42
N TYR A 792 -5.77 27.09 20.18
CA TYR A 792 -7.18 27.07 20.52
C TYR A 792 -7.38 27.31 22.02
N ALA A 793 -8.38 28.09 22.38
CA ALA A 793 -8.83 28.22 23.76
C ALA A 793 -9.85 27.13 24.08
N THR A 794 -9.93 26.71 25.35
CA THR A 794 -10.95 25.75 25.83
C THR A 794 -12.34 26.24 25.44
N SER A 795 -12.99 25.53 24.52
CA SER A 795 -14.22 25.99 23.87
C SER A 795 -14.87 24.85 23.06
N SER A 796 -16.09 25.06 22.61
CA SER A 796 -16.72 24.21 21.59
C SER A 796 -16.98 25.08 20.37
N LEU A 797 -16.39 24.72 19.24
CA LEU A 797 -16.57 25.38 17.96
C LEU A 797 -17.45 24.50 17.08
N THR A 798 -18.33 25.12 16.31
CA THR A 798 -19.18 24.44 15.32
C THR A 798 -18.91 25.00 13.94
N GLY A 799 -19.12 24.15 12.94
CA GLY A 799 -18.99 24.45 11.53
C GLY A 799 -19.89 23.54 10.71
N THR A 800 -20.06 23.86 9.44
CA THR A 800 -20.82 23.06 8.49
C THR A 800 -20.01 22.89 7.23
N ILE A 801 -19.78 21.62 6.85
CA ILE A 801 -19.29 21.30 5.51
C ILE A 801 -20.51 21.17 4.60
N THR A 802 -20.55 21.96 3.54
CA THR A 802 -21.57 21.91 2.50
C THR A 802 -20.99 21.23 1.27
N VAL A 803 -21.57 20.09 0.88
CA VAL A 803 -21.23 19.36 -0.34
C VAL A 803 -22.28 19.66 -1.40
N THR A 804 -21.87 20.33 -2.45
CA THR A 804 -22.73 20.71 -3.57
C THR A 804 -22.37 19.87 -4.78
N ALA A 805 -23.26 18.95 -5.17
CA ALA A 805 -23.25 18.29 -6.47
C ALA A 805 -24.11 19.08 -7.47
N VAL A 806 -23.55 19.35 -8.66
CA VAL A 806 -24.21 20.16 -9.69
C VAL A 806 -25.40 19.40 -10.28
N ASN A 807 -26.56 20.04 -10.49
CA ASN A 807 -27.74 19.46 -11.15
C ASN A 807 -28.28 18.14 -10.53
N VAL A 808 -28.00 17.89 -9.25
CA VAL A 808 -28.50 16.72 -8.52
C VAL A 808 -29.65 17.13 -7.59
N PRO A 809 -30.87 16.57 -7.71
CA PRO A 809 -32.07 17.00 -6.98
C PRO A 809 -31.97 17.06 -5.44
N ASN A 810 -31.12 16.26 -4.80
CA ASN A 810 -30.95 16.26 -3.34
C ASN A 810 -29.67 16.98 -2.85
N SER A 811 -29.09 17.84 -3.68
CA SER A 811 -27.92 18.68 -3.39
C SER A 811 -28.34 20.14 -3.15
N PRO A 812 -27.67 20.89 -2.25
CA PRO A 812 -26.50 20.50 -1.45
C PRO A 812 -26.85 19.61 -0.24
N LEU A 813 -25.89 18.80 0.18
CA LEU A 813 -25.91 18.07 1.45
C LEU A 813 -25.00 18.75 2.47
N GLN A 814 -25.35 18.64 3.75
CA GLN A 814 -24.61 19.28 4.85
C GLN A 814 -24.11 18.24 5.86
N ILE A 815 -22.87 18.41 6.28
CA ILE A 815 -22.24 17.66 7.37
C ILE A 815 -21.95 18.67 8.49
N PRO A 816 -22.69 18.64 9.61
CA PRO A 816 -22.33 19.40 10.80
C PRO A 816 -20.99 18.90 11.35
N VAL A 817 -20.11 19.85 11.71
CA VAL A 817 -18.79 19.59 12.29
C VAL A 817 -18.68 20.25 13.65
N THR A 818 -18.23 19.50 14.65
CA THR A 818 -17.95 20.03 15.99
C THR A 818 -16.47 19.85 16.31
N LEU A 819 -15.82 20.88 16.83
CA LEU A 819 -14.50 20.79 17.48
C LEU A 819 -14.66 21.11 18.97
N ARG A 820 -14.34 20.15 19.84
CA ARG A 820 -14.26 20.36 21.29
C ARG A 820 -12.81 20.56 21.70
N VAL A 821 -12.53 21.66 22.38
CA VAL A 821 -11.20 22.01 22.86
C VAL A 821 -11.18 21.89 24.38
N PHE A 822 -10.41 20.94 24.88
CA PHE A 822 -10.32 20.58 26.30
C PHE A 822 -9.10 21.23 26.96
N ALA A 823 -9.13 21.33 28.29
CA ALA A 823 -7.97 21.82 29.05
C ALA A 823 -6.89 20.73 29.18
N GLU A 824 -7.33 19.49 29.37
CA GLU A 824 -6.57 18.23 29.38
C GLU A 824 -7.44 17.15 28.75
N GLY A 825 -6.82 16.11 28.18
CA GLY A 825 -7.49 14.95 27.61
C GLY A 825 -8.06 13.99 28.66
N GLY A 826 -9.10 13.25 28.28
CA GLY A 826 -9.68 12.17 29.06
C GLY A 826 -8.90 10.87 28.95
N ASN A 827 -9.44 9.81 29.55
CA ASN A 827 -8.95 8.45 29.30
C ASN A 827 -9.82 7.78 28.23
N PRO A 828 -9.26 6.84 27.45
CA PRO A 828 -10.03 6.00 26.54
C PRO A 828 -11.22 5.32 27.21
N THR A 829 -12.32 5.21 26.48
CA THR A 829 -13.53 4.50 26.90
C THR A 829 -13.88 3.41 25.90
N GLY A 830 -14.40 2.28 26.37
CA GLY A 830 -14.75 1.17 25.50
C GLY A 830 -15.01 -0.12 26.27
N LEU A 831 -15.21 -1.20 25.51
CA LEU A 831 -15.37 -2.56 26.05
C LEU A 831 -14.97 -3.60 25.01
N VAL A 832 -14.83 -4.84 25.47
CA VAL A 832 -14.71 -6.04 24.63
C VAL A 832 -16.09 -6.68 24.51
N ASP A 833 -16.56 -7.02 23.31
CA ASP A 833 -17.82 -7.73 23.09
C ASP A 833 -17.59 -9.24 23.02
N THR A 834 -16.71 -9.67 22.11
CA THR A 834 -16.48 -11.09 21.82
C THR A 834 -14.99 -11.45 21.94
N PRO A 835 -14.66 -12.74 22.17
CA PRO A 835 -15.55 -13.89 22.39
C PRO A 835 -16.37 -13.77 23.70
N ALA A 836 -17.41 -14.59 23.85
CA ALA A 836 -18.15 -14.66 25.11
C ALA A 836 -17.21 -15.07 26.25
N ASN A 837 -17.35 -14.44 27.43
CA ASN A 837 -16.48 -14.76 28.55
C ASN A 837 -16.74 -16.19 29.07
N ASN A 838 -15.67 -16.93 29.36
CA ASN A 838 -15.66 -18.34 29.78
C ASN A 838 -16.21 -19.34 28.74
N ILE A 839 -16.19 -19.00 27.45
CA ILE A 839 -16.56 -19.94 26.39
C ILE A 839 -15.60 -21.15 26.37
N THR A 840 -16.13 -22.34 26.09
CA THR A 840 -15.36 -23.60 26.03
C THR A 840 -15.51 -24.29 24.67
N GLY A 841 -14.59 -25.21 24.35
CA GLY A 841 -14.62 -25.96 23.08
C GLY A 841 -14.28 -25.10 21.86
N VAL A 842 -13.55 -23.99 22.06
CA VAL A 842 -13.21 -23.05 20.99
C VAL A 842 -12.12 -23.64 20.10
N THR A 843 -12.28 -23.56 18.79
CA THR A 843 -11.28 -24.06 17.83
C THR A 843 -11.17 -23.12 16.63
N GLY A 844 -10.04 -23.16 15.93
CA GLY A 844 -9.84 -22.40 14.69
C GLY A 844 -9.80 -20.88 14.92
N ALA A 845 -10.33 -20.11 13.96
CA ALA A 845 -10.30 -18.65 13.97
C ALA A 845 -11.45 -18.06 14.81
N ILE A 846 -11.14 -17.13 15.72
CA ILE A 846 -12.12 -16.43 16.56
C ILE A 846 -11.99 -14.92 16.54
N ALA A 847 -13.13 -14.24 16.50
CA ALA A 847 -13.20 -12.78 16.50
C ALA A 847 -13.05 -12.25 17.93
N VAL A 848 -11.99 -11.48 18.15
CA VAL A 848 -11.82 -10.64 19.34
C VAL A 848 -12.20 -9.23 18.94
N THR A 849 -13.33 -8.72 19.41
CA THR A 849 -13.87 -7.43 18.95
C THR A 849 -14.55 -6.69 20.08
N GLY A 850 -14.62 -5.38 19.94
CA GLY A 850 -15.33 -4.48 20.83
C GLY A 850 -15.42 -3.09 20.22
N TRP A 851 -15.56 -2.08 21.08
CA TRP A 851 -15.48 -0.68 20.66
C TRP A 851 -14.59 0.13 21.59
N ALA A 852 -14.01 1.21 21.08
CA ALA A 852 -13.25 2.19 21.84
C ALA A 852 -13.39 3.59 21.24
N THR A 853 -13.46 4.60 22.09
CA THR A 853 -13.52 6.03 21.73
C THR A 853 -12.77 6.86 22.75
N ASP A 854 -12.27 8.01 22.33
CA ASP A 854 -11.59 9.00 23.18
C ASP A 854 -12.03 10.43 22.81
N ASP A 855 -11.81 11.41 23.69
CA ASP A 855 -12.17 12.80 23.44
C ASP A 855 -11.28 13.53 22.44
N ILE A 856 -10.06 13.06 22.20
CA ILE A 856 -9.19 13.54 21.12
C ILE A 856 -9.05 12.49 20.03
N ASP A 857 -8.43 11.34 20.29
CA ASP A 857 -8.25 10.29 19.28
C ASP A 857 -7.72 9.00 19.92
N ILE A 858 -8.17 7.84 19.42
CA ILE A 858 -7.59 6.56 19.83
C ILE A 858 -6.41 6.23 18.91
N GLN A 859 -5.22 6.07 19.49
CA GLN A 859 -4.04 5.64 18.75
C GLN A 859 -4.10 4.15 18.39
N GLU A 860 -4.47 3.29 19.35
CA GLU A 860 -4.54 1.84 19.13
C GLU A 860 -5.43 1.09 20.12
N VAL A 861 -5.85 -0.13 19.72
CA VAL A 861 -6.33 -1.17 20.64
C VAL A 861 -5.46 -2.40 20.50
N ALA A 862 -4.76 -2.76 21.57
CA ALA A 862 -3.83 -3.88 21.63
C ALA A 862 -4.44 -5.07 22.39
N ILE A 863 -4.33 -6.27 21.80
CA ILE A 863 -4.81 -7.52 22.37
C ILE A 863 -3.65 -8.28 23.01
N TYR A 864 -3.86 -8.72 24.24
CA TYR A 864 -2.90 -9.47 25.04
C TYR A 864 -3.54 -10.76 25.60
N ARG A 865 -2.72 -11.67 26.12
CA ARG A 865 -3.16 -12.75 27.01
C ARG A 865 -2.38 -12.80 28.32
N ASP A 866 -2.91 -13.53 29.29
CA ASP A 866 -2.11 -13.92 30.46
C ASP A 866 -0.90 -14.79 30.04
N PRO A 867 0.26 -14.61 30.70
CA PRO A 867 1.40 -15.51 30.54
C PRO A 867 1.07 -16.90 31.09
N ILE A 868 1.60 -17.94 30.46
CA ILE A 868 1.50 -19.32 30.98
C ILE A 868 2.73 -19.68 31.83
N ALA A 869 2.70 -20.83 32.52
CA ALA A 869 3.80 -21.26 33.38
C ALA A 869 5.13 -21.36 32.60
N GLY A 870 6.16 -20.66 33.09
CA GLY A 870 7.48 -20.59 32.46
C GLY A 870 7.64 -19.45 31.44
N GLU A 871 6.58 -18.68 31.17
CA GLU A 871 6.62 -17.53 30.26
C GLU A 871 6.73 -16.21 31.02
N THR A 872 7.62 -15.32 30.57
CA THR A 872 7.80 -13.98 31.12
C THR A 872 7.29 -12.91 30.16
N SER A 873 6.48 -11.97 30.65
CA SER A 873 6.01 -10.82 29.86
C SER A 873 7.01 -9.66 29.91
N ALA A 874 7.31 -9.09 28.75
CA ALA A 874 8.07 -7.83 28.59
C ALA A 874 7.15 -6.59 28.59
N SER A 875 5.83 -6.77 28.50
CA SER A 875 4.86 -5.67 28.41
C SER A 875 4.67 -5.01 29.78
N PRO A 876 4.55 -3.67 29.87
CA PRO A 876 4.33 -2.96 31.14
C PRO A 876 3.09 -3.41 31.93
N ASN A 877 2.07 -3.95 31.24
CA ASN A 877 0.86 -4.49 31.85
C ASN A 877 1.01 -5.93 32.40
N GLY A 878 2.20 -6.54 32.27
CA GLY A 878 2.48 -7.91 32.69
C GLY A 878 1.77 -8.99 31.86
N LYS A 879 1.26 -8.65 30.67
CA LYS A 879 0.55 -9.55 29.74
C LYS A 879 1.38 -9.85 28.49
N ILE A 880 1.10 -10.95 27.79
CA ILE A 880 1.78 -11.32 26.54
C ILE A 880 1.02 -10.71 25.37
N PHE A 881 1.70 -9.87 24.58
CA PHE A 881 1.10 -9.25 23.40
C PHE A 881 0.75 -10.31 22.34
N ILE A 882 -0.43 -10.16 21.72
CA ILE A 882 -0.92 -11.03 20.65
C ILE A 882 -0.94 -10.27 19.33
N GLY A 883 -1.46 -9.04 19.33
CA GLY A 883 -1.59 -8.24 18.13
C GLY A 883 -2.42 -6.98 18.34
N ARG A 884 -2.37 -6.08 17.36
CA ARG A 884 -3.18 -4.86 17.32
C ARG A 884 -4.49 -5.13 16.59
N ALA A 885 -5.60 -4.72 17.20
CA ALA A 885 -6.89 -4.68 16.55
C ALA A 885 -6.95 -3.51 15.57
N VAL A 886 -7.78 -3.64 14.54
CA VAL A 886 -7.95 -2.61 13.52
C VAL A 886 -9.36 -2.04 13.64
N PHE A 887 -9.46 -0.70 13.55
CA PHE A 887 -10.72 0.04 13.57
C PHE A 887 -11.43 -0.04 12.21
N VAL A 888 -12.76 -0.06 12.25
CA VAL A 888 -13.58 -0.42 11.10
C VAL A 888 -14.71 0.60 10.90
N ASP A 889 -14.70 1.30 9.76
CA ASP A 889 -15.72 2.30 9.42
C ASP A 889 -17.11 1.67 9.34
N GLY A 890 -18.06 2.23 10.08
CA GLY A 890 -19.46 1.82 10.12
C GLY A 890 -19.72 0.51 10.86
N ALA A 891 -18.74 -0.06 11.58
CA ALA A 891 -18.90 -1.35 12.25
C ALA A 891 -19.67 -1.29 13.57
N ARG A 892 -19.92 -0.09 14.11
CA ARG A 892 -20.67 0.11 15.35
C ARG A 892 -21.64 1.28 15.24
N PRO A 893 -22.69 1.15 14.41
CA PRO A 893 -23.68 2.23 14.24
C PRO A 893 -24.45 2.54 15.53
N ASP A 894 -24.50 1.60 16.47
CA ASP A 894 -25.04 1.81 17.81
C ASP A 894 -24.15 2.72 18.68
N VAL A 895 -22.83 2.61 18.53
CA VAL A 895 -21.84 3.45 19.25
C VAL A 895 -21.80 4.85 18.63
N ASP A 896 -21.71 4.93 17.29
CA ASP A 896 -21.79 6.19 16.52
C ASP A 896 -23.07 7.00 16.84
N ALA A 897 -24.19 6.31 17.07
CA ALA A 897 -25.44 6.97 17.47
C ALA A 897 -25.47 7.44 18.93
N ALA A 898 -24.71 6.79 19.81
CA ALA A 898 -24.78 7.00 21.27
C ALA A 898 -23.68 7.93 21.79
N ILE A 899 -22.54 7.99 21.09
CA ILE A 899 -21.34 8.71 21.49
C ILE A 899 -21.07 9.80 20.45
N ASN A 900 -20.67 10.98 20.91
CA ASN A 900 -20.37 12.13 20.03
C ASN A 900 -18.92 12.56 20.28
N GLN A 901 -18.00 11.74 19.78
CA GLN A 901 -16.55 11.86 19.98
C GLN A 901 -15.83 11.73 18.63
N PRO A 902 -14.57 12.17 18.52
CA PRO A 902 -13.79 11.93 17.31
C PRO A 902 -13.75 10.45 16.91
N PHE A 903 -13.88 10.19 15.61
CA PHE A 903 -13.86 8.86 15.01
C PHE A 903 -14.89 7.85 15.58
N ASP A 904 -15.98 8.33 16.18
CA ASP A 904 -17.11 7.50 16.66
C ASP A 904 -17.68 6.55 15.59
N TYR A 905 -17.76 6.99 14.34
CA TYR A 905 -18.13 6.19 13.18
C TYR A 905 -17.18 5.01 12.88
N GLU A 906 -15.94 5.04 13.38
CA GLU A 906 -14.91 4.00 13.25
C GLU A 906 -14.64 3.27 14.58
N ALA A 907 -15.40 3.56 15.65
CA ALA A 907 -15.13 3.09 17.02
C ALA A 907 -15.09 1.56 17.20
N GLY A 908 -15.66 0.80 16.26
CA GLY A 908 -15.61 -0.66 16.26
C GLY A 908 -14.23 -1.18 15.90
N TRP A 909 -13.63 -1.98 16.78
CA TRP A 909 -12.34 -2.61 16.53
C TRP A 909 -12.45 -4.13 16.49
N GLY A 910 -11.60 -4.77 15.70
CA GLY A 910 -11.58 -6.23 15.55
C GLY A 910 -10.18 -6.79 15.34
N TYR A 911 -9.94 -7.96 15.94
CA TYR A 911 -8.76 -8.78 15.74
C TYR A 911 -9.18 -10.23 15.48
N MET A 912 -8.64 -10.82 14.41
CA MET A 912 -8.91 -12.21 14.03
C MET A 912 -7.82 -13.11 14.63
N LEU A 913 -8.14 -13.82 15.71
CA LEU A 913 -7.20 -14.71 16.39
C LEU A 913 -7.36 -16.14 15.88
N LEU A 914 -6.32 -16.71 15.28
CA LEU A 914 -6.27 -18.16 15.04
C LEU A 914 -5.81 -18.86 16.31
N THR A 915 -6.71 -19.60 16.97
CA THR A 915 -6.39 -20.25 18.25
C THR A 915 -5.22 -21.22 18.14
N ASN A 916 -4.99 -21.85 16.97
CA ASN A 916 -3.85 -22.73 16.72
C ASN A 916 -2.49 -22.04 16.92
N MET A 917 -2.44 -20.71 16.89
CA MET A 917 -1.23 -19.90 17.11
C MET A 917 -0.99 -19.58 18.60
N LEU A 918 -1.90 -19.96 19.49
CA LEU A 918 -1.69 -19.87 20.93
C LEU A 918 -0.78 -21.01 21.41
N PRO A 919 -0.14 -20.89 22.59
CA PRO A 919 0.70 -21.95 23.14
C PRO A 919 0.03 -23.32 23.18
N ASN A 920 0.83 -24.39 23.11
CA ASN A 920 0.35 -25.77 23.12
C ASN A 920 -0.60 -26.10 21.95
N GLN A 921 -0.28 -25.59 20.74
CA GLN A 921 -1.14 -25.64 19.54
C GLN A 921 -2.55 -25.07 19.80
N GLY A 922 -2.64 -24.14 20.74
CA GLY A 922 -3.87 -23.54 21.21
C GLY A 922 -4.76 -24.40 22.09
N ASN A 923 -4.26 -25.47 22.69
CA ASN A 923 -5.06 -26.28 23.62
C ASN A 923 -4.89 -25.79 25.06
N GLY A 924 -5.98 -25.40 25.69
CA GLY A 924 -6.00 -24.92 27.07
C GLY A 924 -6.88 -23.70 27.31
N THR A 925 -6.83 -23.18 28.53
CA THR A 925 -7.57 -21.98 28.92
C THR A 925 -6.67 -20.75 28.81
N PHE A 926 -7.15 -19.70 28.14
CA PHE A 926 -6.45 -18.44 27.93
C PHE A 926 -7.36 -17.27 28.31
N THR A 927 -6.83 -16.29 29.04
CA THR A 927 -7.51 -15.01 29.27
C THR A 927 -6.96 -13.99 28.29
N LEU A 928 -7.80 -13.45 27.43
CA LEU A 928 -7.51 -12.35 26.52
C LEU A 928 -7.81 -11.01 27.21
N HIS A 929 -7.03 -9.97 26.93
CA HIS A 929 -7.20 -8.61 27.45
C HIS A 929 -7.09 -7.61 26.29
N ALA A 930 -7.97 -6.61 26.24
CA ALA A 930 -7.88 -5.52 25.26
C ALA A 930 -7.58 -4.20 25.96
N TYR A 931 -6.49 -3.55 25.58
CA TYR A 931 -6.09 -2.24 26.09
C TYR A 931 -6.24 -1.20 24.97
N ALA A 932 -6.85 -0.06 25.26
CA ALA A 932 -6.88 1.10 24.36
C ALA A 932 -5.87 2.14 24.83
N THR A 933 -5.16 2.75 23.87
CA THR A 933 -4.25 3.86 24.11
C THR A 933 -4.68 5.06 23.25
N ASP A 934 -4.87 6.23 23.86
CA ASP A 934 -5.15 7.48 23.13
C ASP A 934 -3.85 8.13 22.60
N ILE A 935 -3.99 9.21 21.83
CA ILE A 935 -2.83 9.95 21.29
C ILE A 935 -2.12 10.81 22.35
N GLU A 936 -2.75 11.01 23.51
CA GLU A 936 -2.13 11.61 24.69
C GLU A 936 -1.23 10.63 25.47
N GLY A 937 -1.36 9.33 25.22
CA GLY A 937 -0.60 8.26 25.86
C GLY A 937 -1.30 7.62 27.07
N HIS A 938 -2.55 7.95 27.39
CA HIS A 938 -3.31 7.22 28.40
C HIS A 938 -3.68 5.84 27.91
N THR A 939 -3.52 4.82 28.76
CA THR A 939 -3.81 3.44 28.42
C THR A 939 -4.79 2.82 29.42
N VAL A 940 -5.90 2.26 28.92
CA VAL A 940 -6.97 1.67 29.73
C VAL A 940 -7.28 0.24 29.29
N LEU A 941 -7.47 -0.66 30.25
CA LEU A 941 -8.05 -1.98 30.01
C LEU A 941 -9.54 -1.83 29.69
N LEU A 942 -9.93 -2.07 28.44
CA LEU A 942 -11.32 -2.09 28.02
C LEU A 942 -12.07 -3.30 28.58
N GLY A 943 -11.37 -4.43 28.73
CA GLY A 943 -11.91 -5.63 29.34
C GLY A 943 -11.13 -6.89 29.00
N SER A 944 -11.55 -7.99 29.61
CA SER A 944 -10.92 -9.30 29.46
C SER A 944 -11.94 -10.40 29.11
N ARG A 945 -11.49 -11.45 28.42
CA ARG A 945 -12.28 -12.62 28.02
C ARG A 945 -11.50 -13.90 28.21
N THR A 946 -12.00 -14.79 29.06
CA THR A 946 -11.45 -16.13 29.24
C THR A 946 -12.06 -17.08 28.20
N ILE A 947 -11.22 -17.83 27.51
CA ILE A 947 -11.62 -18.84 26.52
C ILE A 947 -10.94 -20.17 26.85
N THR A 948 -11.61 -21.28 26.61
CA THR A 948 -11.02 -22.62 26.67
C THR A 948 -11.04 -23.25 25.28
N CYS A 949 -9.86 -23.44 24.72
CA CYS A 949 -9.64 -23.89 23.37
C CYS A 949 -9.28 -25.39 23.32
N ASP A 950 -9.78 -26.10 22.31
CA ASP A 950 -9.66 -27.55 22.14
C ASP A 950 -9.37 -27.95 20.68
N ASN A 951 -8.29 -27.41 20.13
CA ASN A 951 -7.87 -27.68 18.74
C ASN A 951 -7.50 -29.16 18.50
N ALA A 952 -7.14 -29.90 19.55
CA ALA A 952 -6.79 -31.32 19.45
C ALA A 952 -7.98 -32.20 19.02
N HIS A 953 -9.21 -31.80 19.36
CA HIS A 953 -10.44 -32.49 18.94
C HIS A 953 -11.19 -31.75 17.83
N ALA A 954 -10.57 -30.75 17.19
CA ALA A 954 -11.15 -30.08 16.05
C ALA A 954 -11.30 -31.07 14.88
N VAL A 955 -12.47 -31.05 14.24
CA VAL A 955 -12.79 -31.90 13.08
C VAL A 955 -12.94 -31.11 11.77
N LYS A 956 -12.85 -29.79 11.85
CA LYS A 956 -13.11 -28.87 10.74
C LYS A 956 -11.82 -28.24 10.20
N PRO A 957 -11.80 -27.81 8.93
CA PRO A 957 -10.67 -27.06 8.36
C PRO A 957 -10.34 -25.78 9.14
N PHE A 958 -9.08 -25.35 9.09
CA PHE A 958 -8.60 -24.11 9.70
C PHE A 958 -7.52 -23.45 8.82
N GLY A 959 -7.25 -22.17 9.03
CA GLY A 959 -6.29 -21.42 8.22
C GLY A 959 -6.40 -19.91 8.44
N ALA A 960 -5.68 -19.14 7.61
CA ALA A 960 -5.70 -17.69 7.65
C ALA A 960 -5.58 -17.09 6.24
N ILE A 961 -6.14 -15.88 6.09
CA ILE A 961 -5.94 -15.02 4.92
C ILE A 961 -4.85 -14.01 5.25
N ASP A 962 -3.86 -13.92 4.37
CA ASP A 962 -2.68 -13.09 4.52
C ASP A 962 -2.83 -11.75 3.77
N THR A 963 -3.42 -11.73 2.57
CA THR A 963 -3.70 -10.49 1.83
C THR A 963 -5.16 -10.39 1.38
N PRO A 964 -5.82 -9.22 1.39
CA PRO A 964 -5.32 -7.95 1.92
C PRO A 964 -5.08 -8.00 3.42
N ASP A 965 -4.17 -7.12 3.88
CA ASP A 965 -4.03 -6.85 5.30
C ASP A 965 -5.38 -6.44 5.90
N GLN A 966 -5.59 -6.71 7.19
CA GLN A 966 -6.80 -6.27 7.88
C GLN A 966 -6.93 -4.74 7.81
N GLY A 967 -7.97 -4.24 7.15
CA GLY A 967 -8.16 -2.81 6.90
C GLY A 967 -7.29 -2.22 5.80
N GLY A 968 -6.55 -3.05 5.06
CA GLY A 968 -5.71 -2.60 3.94
C GLY A 968 -6.52 -1.94 2.83
N THR A 969 -5.90 -0.97 2.13
CA THR A 969 -6.50 -0.35 0.94
C THR A 969 -6.01 -1.05 -0.32
N VAL A 970 -6.93 -1.43 -1.20
CA VAL A 970 -6.66 -2.15 -2.45
C VAL A 970 -7.21 -1.38 -3.65
N SER A 971 -6.56 -1.53 -4.80
CA SER A 971 -7.02 -0.96 -6.06
C SER A 971 -6.44 -1.73 -7.24
N GLY A 972 -7.02 -1.52 -8.43
CA GLY A 972 -6.52 -2.09 -9.68
C GLY A 972 -7.29 -3.31 -10.19
N THR A 973 -6.95 -3.72 -11.41
CA THR A 973 -7.71 -4.73 -12.15
C THR A 973 -7.30 -6.18 -11.84
N THR A 974 -6.24 -6.37 -11.05
CA THR A 974 -5.70 -7.69 -10.71
C THR A 974 -5.07 -7.64 -9.31
N TYR A 975 -5.91 -7.76 -8.29
CA TYR A 975 -5.47 -7.84 -6.90
C TYR A 975 -5.36 -9.29 -6.46
N THR A 976 -4.24 -9.68 -5.85
CA THR A 976 -4.00 -11.05 -5.39
C THR A 976 -4.36 -11.17 -3.91
N ASN A 977 -5.42 -11.91 -3.61
CA ASN A 977 -5.77 -12.39 -2.29
C ASN A 977 -5.08 -13.74 -2.03
N PHE A 978 -4.30 -13.81 -0.97
CA PHE A 978 -3.39 -14.90 -0.64
C PHE A 978 -3.69 -15.42 0.77
N GLY A 979 -3.49 -16.73 1.00
CA GLY A 979 -3.74 -17.34 2.29
C GLY A 979 -3.39 -18.83 2.33
N TRP A 980 -3.64 -19.47 3.47
CA TRP A 980 -3.33 -20.87 3.69
C TRP A 980 -4.43 -21.60 4.44
N ALA A 981 -4.59 -22.89 4.14
CA ALA A 981 -5.64 -23.76 4.67
C ALA A 981 -5.08 -25.15 5.00
N LEU A 982 -5.52 -25.73 6.11
CA LEU A 982 -5.25 -27.11 6.52
C LEU A 982 -6.55 -27.75 7.04
N THR A 983 -6.59 -29.08 7.13
CA THR A 983 -7.69 -29.81 7.78
C THR A 983 -7.16 -30.94 8.68
N PRO A 984 -7.75 -31.18 9.86
CA PRO A 984 -7.38 -32.29 10.75
C PRO A 984 -7.34 -33.66 10.08
N GLN A 985 -6.38 -34.48 10.51
CA GLN A 985 -6.28 -35.88 10.09
C GLN A 985 -7.50 -36.69 10.60
N PRO A 986 -7.96 -37.71 9.84
CA PRO A 986 -7.35 -38.28 8.63
C PRO A 986 -7.77 -37.58 7.31
N ASN A 987 -8.46 -36.44 7.38
CA ASN A 987 -9.00 -35.78 6.20
C ASN A 987 -7.92 -34.98 5.45
N ALA A 988 -8.26 -34.60 4.22
CA ALA A 988 -7.42 -33.76 3.38
C ALA A 988 -8.28 -32.80 2.55
N ILE A 989 -7.75 -31.61 2.29
CA ILE A 989 -8.31 -30.66 1.32
C ILE A 989 -7.83 -31.08 -0.08
N PRO A 990 -8.74 -31.27 -1.06
CA PRO A 990 -8.37 -31.47 -2.46
C PRO A 990 -7.34 -30.45 -2.95
N THR A 991 -6.23 -30.96 -3.51
CA THR A 991 -5.06 -30.16 -3.89
C THR A 991 -5.30 -29.26 -5.09
N ASP A 992 -6.37 -29.48 -5.85
CA ASP A 992 -6.74 -28.64 -7.00
C ASP A 992 -7.50 -27.35 -6.58
N GLY A 993 -7.75 -27.16 -5.28
CA GLY A 993 -8.49 -26.00 -4.77
C GLY A 993 -10.00 -26.05 -5.04
N SER A 994 -10.52 -27.14 -5.59
CA SER A 994 -11.92 -27.28 -6.01
C SER A 994 -12.92 -27.11 -4.86
N THR A 995 -12.52 -27.36 -3.63
CA THR A 995 -13.37 -27.26 -2.43
C THR A 995 -13.11 -26.01 -1.60
N ILE A 996 -12.34 -25.06 -2.14
CA ILE A 996 -12.11 -23.74 -1.54
C ILE A 996 -12.85 -22.69 -2.35
N VAL A 997 -13.73 -21.92 -1.70
CA VAL A 997 -14.50 -20.85 -2.34
C VAL A 997 -14.17 -19.52 -1.69
N VAL A 998 -13.77 -18.54 -2.50
CA VAL A 998 -13.54 -17.16 -2.07
C VAL A 998 -14.86 -16.40 -2.12
N TYR A 999 -15.18 -15.70 -1.03
CA TYR A 999 -16.33 -14.82 -0.93
C TYR A 999 -15.88 -13.38 -0.78
N ILE A 1000 -16.51 -12.45 -1.49
CA ILE A 1000 -16.38 -11.01 -1.28
C ILE A 1000 -17.75 -10.44 -0.95
N ASN A 1001 -17.88 -9.71 0.15
CA ASN A 1001 -19.17 -9.23 0.70
C ASN A 1001 -20.20 -10.36 0.90
N GLY A 1002 -19.73 -11.54 1.33
CA GLY A 1002 -20.57 -12.74 1.51
C GLY A 1002 -21.04 -13.41 0.20
N PHE A 1003 -20.67 -12.86 -0.96
CA PHE A 1003 -20.97 -13.38 -2.29
C PHE A 1003 -19.82 -14.24 -2.85
N PRO A 1004 -20.06 -15.45 -3.37
CA PRO A 1004 -19.01 -16.31 -3.90
C PRO A 1004 -18.45 -15.74 -5.22
N VAL A 1005 -17.14 -15.45 -5.27
CA VAL A 1005 -16.50 -14.84 -6.46
C VAL A 1005 -15.65 -15.82 -7.26
N GLY A 1006 -15.13 -16.88 -6.64
CA GLY A 1006 -14.30 -17.85 -7.34
C GLY A 1006 -13.63 -18.86 -6.42
N ARG A 1007 -12.63 -19.57 -6.95
CA ARG A 1007 -11.82 -20.55 -6.22
C ARG A 1007 -10.34 -20.21 -6.38
N PRO A 1008 -9.51 -20.35 -5.33
CA PRO A 1008 -8.09 -20.08 -5.42
C PRO A 1008 -7.35 -21.22 -6.15
N VAL A 1009 -6.20 -20.90 -6.72
CA VAL A 1009 -5.16 -21.91 -7.00
C VAL A 1009 -4.60 -22.35 -5.65
N TYR A 1010 -4.57 -23.66 -5.38
CA TYR A 1010 -4.13 -24.23 -4.10
C TYR A 1010 -2.97 -25.23 -4.31
N ASN A 1011 -2.41 -25.78 -3.22
CA ASN A 1011 -1.30 -26.72 -3.21
C ASN A 1011 0.09 -26.13 -3.51
N ASN A 1012 0.36 -24.92 -3.00
CA ASN A 1012 1.69 -24.30 -3.06
C ASN A 1012 2.41 -24.44 -1.69
N ALA A 1013 3.74 -24.51 -1.70
CA ALA A 1013 4.55 -24.79 -0.50
C ALA A 1013 5.00 -23.53 0.24
N ARG A 1014 5.02 -23.59 1.59
CA ARG A 1014 5.65 -22.59 2.49
C ARG A 1014 6.29 -23.32 3.66
N ALA A 1015 7.59 -23.10 3.86
CA ALA A 1015 8.37 -23.87 4.83
C ALA A 1015 7.98 -23.60 6.29
N ASP A 1016 7.55 -22.38 6.61
CA ASP A 1016 7.07 -21.98 7.93
C ASP A 1016 5.80 -22.73 8.36
N ILE A 1017 4.78 -22.84 7.49
CA ILE A 1017 3.53 -23.55 7.78
C ILE A 1017 3.78 -25.05 7.90
N ALA A 1018 4.61 -25.62 7.02
CA ALA A 1018 4.97 -27.03 7.09
C ALA A 1018 5.70 -27.38 8.39
N THR A 1019 6.54 -26.46 8.88
CA THR A 1019 7.29 -26.61 10.15
C THR A 1019 6.38 -26.42 11.37
N LEU A 1020 5.45 -25.47 11.32
CA LEU A 1020 4.56 -25.15 12.44
C LEU A 1020 3.43 -26.19 12.63
N PHE A 1021 2.97 -26.80 11.54
CA PHE A 1021 1.93 -27.83 11.55
C PHE A 1021 2.42 -29.12 10.86
N PRO A 1022 3.39 -29.84 11.46
CA PRO A 1022 3.89 -31.07 10.88
C PRO A 1022 2.84 -32.19 10.98
N GLY A 1023 2.78 -33.06 9.96
CA GLY A 1023 1.95 -34.27 9.99
C GLY A 1023 0.51 -34.14 9.50
N TYR A 1024 0.06 -32.96 9.08
CA TYR A 1024 -1.20 -32.83 8.33
C TYR A 1024 -0.97 -33.19 6.85
N ALA A 1025 -1.97 -33.78 6.19
CA ALA A 1025 -1.87 -34.22 4.80
C ALA A 1025 -1.51 -33.07 3.83
N ASN A 1026 -2.00 -31.86 4.10
CA ASN A 1026 -1.77 -30.68 3.26
C ASN A 1026 -0.57 -29.82 3.67
N SER A 1027 0.22 -30.18 4.69
CA SER A 1027 1.27 -29.30 5.24
C SER A 1027 2.32 -28.85 4.20
N GLY A 1028 2.69 -29.71 3.26
CA GLY A 1028 3.64 -29.37 2.19
C GLY A 1028 3.05 -28.53 1.04
N GLY A 1029 1.74 -28.27 1.05
CA GLY A 1029 0.99 -27.58 0.00
C GLY A 1029 -0.12 -26.70 0.56
N ALA A 1030 0.08 -26.10 1.74
CA ALA A 1030 -1.00 -25.42 2.46
C ALA A 1030 -1.46 -24.11 1.82
N ILE A 1031 -0.75 -23.59 0.81
CA ILE A 1031 -0.93 -22.24 0.30
C ILE A 1031 -1.86 -22.19 -0.92
N GLY A 1032 -2.69 -21.15 -0.96
CA GLY A 1032 -3.41 -20.76 -2.16
C GLY A 1032 -3.43 -19.26 -2.46
N TYR A 1033 -3.87 -18.90 -3.65
CA TYR A 1033 -4.10 -17.52 -4.06
C TYR A 1033 -5.26 -17.39 -5.05
N TYR A 1034 -5.96 -16.26 -4.99
CA TYR A 1034 -7.05 -15.89 -5.88
C TYR A 1034 -6.86 -14.45 -6.36
N GLN A 1035 -7.00 -14.22 -7.67
CA GLN A 1035 -6.92 -12.88 -8.24
C GLN A 1035 -8.33 -12.38 -8.57
N PHE A 1036 -8.64 -11.15 -8.15
CA PHE A 1036 -9.89 -10.49 -8.50
C PHE A 1036 -9.66 -9.06 -8.94
N ASN A 1037 -10.59 -8.54 -9.71
CA ASN A 1037 -10.58 -7.15 -10.17
C ASN A 1037 -11.24 -6.28 -9.10
N THR A 1038 -10.49 -5.40 -8.43
CA THR A 1038 -11.08 -4.51 -7.42
C THR A 1038 -11.93 -3.43 -8.05
N THR A 1039 -11.72 -3.12 -9.35
CA THR A 1039 -12.53 -2.14 -10.09
C THR A 1039 -13.97 -2.56 -10.30
N THR A 1040 -14.32 -3.83 -10.08
CA THR A 1040 -15.71 -4.30 -10.10
C THR A 1040 -16.40 -4.13 -8.75
N LEU A 1041 -15.67 -3.71 -7.71
CA LEU A 1041 -16.19 -3.38 -6.40
C LEU A 1041 -16.37 -1.87 -6.31
N ALA A 1042 -17.39 -1.45 -5.55
CA ALA A 1042 -17.56 -0.04 -5.23
C ALA A 1042 -16.36 0.47 -4.42
N ASN A 1043 -16.09 1.78 -4.43
CA ASN A 1043 -15.12 2.32 -3.48
C ASN A 1043 -15.73 2.30 -2.07
N GLY A 1044 -14.95 1.89 -1.07
CA GLY A 1044 -15.41 1.74 0.30
C GLY A 1044 -14.98 0.42 0.95
N VAL A 1045 -15.49 0.16 2.15
CA VAL A 1045 -15.14 -1.04 2.94
C VAL A 1045 -15.85 -2.27 2.38
N HIS A 1046 -15.08 -3.33 2.17
CA HIS A 1046 -15.50 -4.64 1.70
C HIS A 1046 -14.99 -5.74 2.64
N THR A 1047 -15.62 -6.92 2.59
CA THR A 1047 -15.11 -8.11 3.31
C THR A 1047 -14.70 -9.20 2.34
N ILE A 1048 -13.70 -9.99 2.72
CA ILE A 1048 -13.27 -11.20 1.99
C ILE A 1048 -13.03 -12.36 2.96
N SER A 1049 -13.44 -13.55 2.55
CA SER A 1049 -13.28 -14.78 3.33
C SER A 1049 -13.15 -15.99 2.42
N TRP A 1050 -12.57 -17.08 2.94
CA TRP A 1050 -12.53 -18.36 2.24
C TRP A 1050 -13.38 -19.38 2.99
N VAL A 1051 -14.18 -20.14 2.27
CA VAL A 1051 -14.82 -21.34 2.79
C VAL A 1051 -14.07 -22.55 2.26
N VAL A 1052 -13.60 -23.40 3.17
CA VAL A 1052 -12.86 -24.61 2.84
C VAL A 1052 -13.69 -25.81 3.23
N THR A 1053 -13.83 -26.76 2.31
CA THR A 1053 -14.45 -28.06 2.56
C THR A 1053 -13.43 -29.18 2.37
N ASP A 1054 -13.30 -30.08 3.35
CA ASP A 1054 -12.43 -31.25 3.23
C ASP A 1054 -13.10 -32.42 2.49
N ASN A 1055 -12.35 -33.49 2.23
CA ASN A 1055 -12.83 -34.70 1.58
C ASN A 1055 -13.85 -35.52 2.39
N ALA A 1056 -14.11 -35.18 3.66
CA ALA A 1056 -15.18 -35.76 4.47
C ALA A 1056 -16.44 -34.88 4.50
N GLY A 1057 -16.42 -33.72 3.84
CA GLY A 1057 -17.53 -32.77 3.77
C GLY A 1057 -17.60 -31.79 4.95
N ASN A 1058 -16.56 -31.74 5.81
CA ASN A 1058 -16.50 -30.72 6.86
C ASN A 1058 -16.15 -29.37 6.24
N ALA A 1059 -16.97 -28.35 6.50
CA ALA A 1059 -16.80 -27.01 5.95
C ALA A 1059 -16.60 -25.96 7.06
N GLU A 1060 -15.64 -25.06 6.87
CA GLU A 1060 -15.36 -23.96 7.80
C GLU A 1060 -14.87 -22.71 7.06
N GLY A 1061 -15.16 -21.55 7.62
CA GLY A 1061 -14.63 -20.27 7.17
C GLY A 1061 -13.22 -20.07 7.70
N ILE A 1062 -12.23 -19.90 6.82
CA ILE A 1062 -10.85 -19.63 7.23
C ILE A 1062 -10.52 -18.16 6.94
N GLY A 1063 -10.31 -17.41 8.02
CA GLY A 1063 -10.10 -15.97 7.96
C GLY A 1063 -11.33 -15.16 7.55
N SER A 1064 -11.32 -13.90 7.96
CA SER A 1064 -12.22 -12.85 7.50
C SER A 1064 -11.45 -11.54 7.57
N ARG A 1065 -11.22 -10.91 6.42
CA ARG A 1065 -10.58 -9.60 6.33
C ARG A 1065 -11.62 -8.59 5.87
N TYR A 1066 -11.58 -7.37 6.41
CA TYR A 1066 -12.14 -6.24 5.69
C TYR A 1066 -11.01 -5.46 5.03
N PHE A 1067 -11.31 -4.78 3.95
CA PHE A 1067 -10.37 -4.00 3.16
C PHE A 1067 -11.11 -2.85 2.48
N THR A 1068 -10.41 -1.77 2.17
CA THR A 1068 -10.98 -0.59 1.52
C THR A 1068 -10.62 -0.61 0.04
N VAL A 1069 -11.60 -0.52 -0.84
CA VAL A 1069 -11.38 -0.37 -2.27
C VAL A 1069 -11.29 1.10 -2.64
N LEU A 1070 -10.25 1.49 -3.39
CA LEU A 1070 -10.05 2.86 -3.86
C LEU A 1070 -9.59 2.89 -5.33
N ASN A 1071 -10.52 2.76 -6.27
CA ASN A 1071 -10.25 2.62 -7.71
C ASN A 1071 -10.08 3.96 -8.49
N GLY A 1072 -9.80 5.08 -7.82
CA GLY A 1072 -9.93 6.41 -8.44
C GLY A 1072 -11.37 6.72 -8.87
N SER A 1073 -11.60 7.85 -9.55
CA SER A 1073 -12.94 8.41 -9.84
C SER A 1073 -13.86 7.59 -10.78
N ALA A 1074 -13.56 6.32 -11.03
CA ALA A 1074 -14.43 5.42 -11.77
C ALA A 1074 -15.51 4.85 -10.83
N SER A 1075 -16.71 5.43 -10.89
CA SER A 1075 -17.92 4.74 -10.42
C SER A 1075 -18.18 3.55 -11.34
N SER A 1076 -18.15 2.33 -10.80
CA SER A 1076 -18.83 1.21 -11.46
C SER A 1076 -19.67 0.44 -10.44
N SER A 1077 -20.88 0.10 -10.86
CA SER A 1077 -21.81 -0.77 -10.13
C SER A 1077 -21.26 -2.19 -10.10
N MET A 1078 -21.40 -2.88 -8.97
CA MET A 1078 -21.06 -4.30 -8.85
C MET A 1078 -21.84 -5.13 -9.87
N THR A 1079 -21.12 -5.66 -10.86
CA THR A 1079 -21.58 -6.78 -11.70
C THR A 1079 -20.55 -7.87 -11.51
N LEU A 1080 -20.80 -8.78 -10.56
CA LEU A 1080 -19.93 -9.91 -10.28
C LEU A 1080 -20.40 -11.08 -11.16
N GLU A 1081 -19.64 -11.40 -12.21
CA GLU A 1081 -19.83 -12.67 -12.92
C GLU A 1081 -19.21 -13.80 -12.10
N ALA A 1082 -20.02 -14.81 -11.74
CA ALA A 1082 -19.50 -16.03 -11.16
C ALA A 1082 -18.65 -16.76 -12.20
N SER A 1083 -17.44 -17.18 -11.83
CA SER A 1083 -16.64 -18.07 -12.67
C SER A 1083 -17.43 -19.35 -13.00
N SER A 1084 -17.42 -19.75 -14.27
CA SER A 1084 -18.07 -20.95 -14.84
C SER A 1084 -17.79 -22.27 -14.10
N SER A 1085 -16.80 -22.33 -13.20
CA SER A 1085 -16.45 -23.51 -12.41
C SER A 1085 -17.23 -23.68 -11.09
N VAL A 1086 -18.13 -22.74 -10.75
CA VAL A 1086 -18.95 -22.79 -9.51
C VAL A 1086 -20.31 -23.49 -9.74
N GLU A 1087 -20.64 -23.83 -10.99
CA GLU A 1087 -21.97 -24.32 -11.41
C GLU A 1087 -22.41 -25.68 -10.83
N GLU A 1088 -21.48 -26.52 -10.38
CA GLU A 1088 -21.83 -27.88 -9.90
C GLU A 1088 -22.59 -27.92 -8.58
N MET A 1089 -22.80 -26.77 -7.92
CA MET A 1089 -23.29 -26.75 -6.56
C MET A 1089 -24.70 -26.16 -6.36
N SER A 1090 -25.38 -25.69 -7.42
CA SER A 1090 -26.75 -25.12 -7.28
C SER A 1090 -27.82 -25.61 -8.28
N GLY A 1091 -27.46 -26.30 -9.36
CA GLY A 1091 -28.44 -26.87 -10.30
C GLY A 1091 -29.39 -25.84 -10.95
N ARG A 1092 -29.11 -24.54 -10.87
CA ARG A 1092 -29.85 -23.46 -11.55
C ARG A 1092 -28.86 -22.72 -12.46
N GLY A 1093 -29.22 -22.56 -13.73
CA GLY A 1093 -28.36 -21.93 -14.74
C GLY A 1093 -27.89 -20.53 -14.34
N ALA A 1094 -26.73 -20.11 -14.86
CA ALA A 1094 -26.11 -18.82 -14.62
C ALA A 1094 -27.01 -17.66 -15.05
N GLU A 1095 -27.80 -17.12 -14.11
CA GLU A 1095 -28.35 -15.77 -14.22
C GLU A 1095 -27.36 -14.79 -13.59
N THR A 1096 -26.95 -13.77 -14.35
CA THR A 1096 -26.14 -12.64 -13.84
C THR A 1096 -26.89 -11.97 -12.69
N ARG A 1097 -26.39 -12.14 -11.47
CA ARG A 1097 -26.97 -11.58 -10.25
C ARG A 1097 -26.60 -10.12 -10.12
N VAL A 1098 -27.61 -9.25 -10.14
CA VAL A 1098 -27.44 -7.79 -10.09
C VAL A 1098 -27.64 -7.33 -8.66
N SER A 1099 -26.68 -6.60 -8.09
CA SER A 1099 -26.84 -5.98 -6.78
C SER A 1099 -28.03 -5.03 -6.79
N ALA A 1100 -28.83 -5.04 -5.73
CA ALA A 1100 -29.76 -3.96 -5.45
C ALA A 1100 -28.98 -2.65 -5.35
N GLU A 1101 -29.49 -1.59 -5.99
CA GLU A 1101 -28.90 -0.26 -5.92
C GLU A 1101 -29.05 0.32 -4.50
N VAL A 1102 -28.19 1.29 -4.13
CA VAL A 1102 -28.44 2.12 -2.95
C VAL A 1102 -29.77 2.83 -3.19
N GLY A 1103 -30.80 2.44 -2.43
CA GLY A 1103 -32.17 2.76 -2.78
C GLY A 1103 -32.43 4.28 -2.83
N ALA A 1104 -33.43 4.68 -3.63
CA ALA A 1104 -33.70 6.07 -4.00
C ALA A 1104 -33.94 7.03 -2.81
N SER A 1105 -34.17 6.49 -1.62
CA SER A 1105 -34.42 7.23 -0.38
C SER A 1105 -33.21 7.34 0.55
N SER A 1106 -32.00 6.95 0.13
CA SER A 1106 -30.78 7.12 0.92
C SER A 1106 -30.54 8.60 1.28
N GLY A 1107 -30.18 8.86 2.53
CA GLY A 1107 -30.04 10.20 3.11
C GLY A 1107 -31.34 10.84 3.60
N LEU A 1108 -32.52 10.27 3.28
CA LEU A 1108 -33.82 10.74 3.78
C LEU A 1108 -34.13 10.18 5.18
N ALA A 1109 -35.11 10.78 5.85
CA ALA A 1109 -35.61 10.28 7.13
C ALA A 1109 -36.19 8.86 6.98
N ALA A 1110 -35.94 7.99 7.95
CA ALA A 1110 -36.43 6.61 7.96
C ALA A 1110 -37.95 6.51 7.79
N ALA A 1111 -38.69 7.48 8.33
CA ALA A 1111 -40.15 7.62 8.16
C ALA A 1111 -40.62 7.59 6.69
N THR A 1112 -39.76 7.95 5.73
CA THR A 1112 -40.08 7.97 4.30
C THR A 1112 -40.49 6.60 3.77
N VAL A 1113 -39.83 5.53 4.24
CA VAL A 1113 -40.17 4.14 3.85
C VAL A 1113 -41.12 3.47 4.85
N GLU A 1114 -41.37 4.09 6.00
CA GLU A 1114 -42.29 3.54 7.00
C GLU A 1114 -43.76 3.59 6.59
N THR A 1115 -44.08 4.38 5.57
CA THR A 1115 -45.43 4.47 4.98
C THR A 1115 -45.75 3.34 4.00
N VAL A 1116 -44.76 2.54 3.61
CA VAL A 1116 -44.92 1.39 2.71
C VAL A 1116 -45.56 0.22 3.48
N ALA A 1117 -46.51 -0.50 2.88
CA ALA A 1117 -47.22 -1.60 3.52
C ALA A 1117 -46.29 -2.76 3.89
N MET A 1118 -46.49 -3.40 5.06
CA MET A 1118 -45.67 -4.58 5.46
C MET A 1118 -45.96 -5.79 4.57
N SER A 1119 -44.91 -6.55 4.26
CA SER A 1119 -45.04 -7.84 3.59
C SER A 1119 -45.56 -8.91 4.55
N ASP A 1120 -46.41 -9.81 4.06
CA ASP A 1120 -46.94 -11.00 4.75
C ASP A 1120 -46.21 -12.30 4.35
N VAL A 1121 -45.13 -12.19 3.58
CA VAL A 1121 -44.39 -13.31 3.00
C VAL A 1121 -43.32 -13.80 3.99
N PRO A 1122 -43.17 -15.13 4.19
CA PRO A 1122 -42.13 -15.68 5.06
C PRO A 1122 -40.71 -15.41 4.57
N VAL A 1123 -39.80 -15.12 5.51
CA VAL A 1123 -38.36 -15.00 5.27
C VAL A 1123 -37.68 -16.32 5.65
N TYR A 1124 -36.78 -16.80 4.79
CA TYR A 1124 -35.98 -18.00 5.06
C TYR A 1124 -34.52 -17.62 5.34
N ARG A 1125 -33.84 -18.42 6.14
CA ARG A 1125 -32.46 -18.20 6.58
C ARG A 1125 -31.60 -19.44 6.36
N ARG A 1126 -30.32 -19.23 6.03
CA ARG A 1126 -29.26 -20.26 6.06
C ARG A 1126 -28.08 -19.74 6.86
N ASP A 1127 -27.57 -20.56 7.76
CA ASP A 1127 -26.40 -20.26 8.59
C ASP A 1127 -25.19 -21.11 8.21
N GLY A 1128 -24.01 -20.53 8.43
CA GLY A 1128 -22.74 -21.23 8.37
C GLY A 1128 -22.17 -21.36 6.96
N TYR A 1129 -21.08 -22.13 6.90
CA TYR A 1129 -20.23 -22.24 5.72
C TYR A 1129 -20.57 -23.45 4.86
N ASN A 1130 -21.58 -24.24 5.22
CA ASN A 1130 -22.11 -25.28 4.33
C ASN A 1130 -23.20 -24.67 3.43
N PRO A 1131 -22.88 -24.37 2.16
CA PRO A 1131 -23.84 -23.78 1.24
C PRO A 1131 -25.03 -24.70 0.90
N ASN A 1132 -24.94 -26.00 1.18
CA ASN A 1132 -26.01 -26.98 0.97
C ASN A 1132 -26.86 -27.23 2.22
N ALA A 1133 -26.64 -26.46 3.30
CA ALA A 1133 -27.48 -26.55 4.48
C ALA A 1133 -28.95 -26.21 4.16
N ALA A 1134 -29.89 -26.90 4.81
CA ALA A 1134 -31.30 -26.65 4.58
C ALA A 1134 -31.71 -25.23 5.02
N LEU A 1135 -32.73 -24.66 4.37
CA LEU A 1135 -33.29 -23.36 4.74
C LEU A 1135 -34.18 -23.48 5.98
N GLU A 1136 -34.01 -22.57 6.92
CA GLU A 1136 -34.84 -22.43 8.12
C GLU A 1136 -35.84 -21.28 7.96
N LEU A 1137 -37.08 -21.49 8.39
CA LEU A 1137 -38.10 -20.42 8.39
C LEU A 1137 -37.84 -19.44 9.54
N THR A 1138 -37.76 -18.14 9.23
CA THR A 1138 -37.67 -17.06 10.23
C THR A 1138 -39.02 -16.34 10.31
N GLN A 1139 -39.69 -16.42 11.45
CA GLN A 1139 -40.99 -15.76 11.64
C GLN A 1139 -40.81 -14.31 12.10
N ALA A 1140 -41.70 -13.44 11.61
CA ALA A 1140 -41.83 -12.09 12.11
C ALA A 1140 -42.42 -12.11 13.53
N ASP A 1141 -42.02 -11.15 14.36
CA ASP A 1141 -42.64 -10.95 15.66
C ASP A 1141 -44.02 -10.28 15.54
N GLU A 1142 -44.68 -10.03 16.68
CA GLU A 1142 -45.99 -9.36 16.74
C GLU A 1142 -46.01 -7.96 16.11
N SER A 1143 -44.84 -7.33 15.96
CA SER A 1143 -44.68 -6.02 15.31
C SER A 1143 -44.37 -6.12 13.81
N GLY A 1144 -44.25 -7.32 13.26
CA GLY A 1144 -43.91 -7.59 11.86
C GLY A 1144 -42.41 -7.53 11.56
N VAL A 1145 -41.53 -7.51 12.57
CA VAL A 1145 -40.07 -7.44 12.43
C VAL A 1145 -39.43 -8.82 12.48
N ILE A 1146 -38.54 -9.10 11.53
CA ILE A 1146 -37.73 -10.31 11.48
C ILE A 1146 -36.48 -10.10 12.33
N ARG A 1147 -36.20 -10.96 13.32
CA ARG A 1147 -34.98 -10.86 14.15
C ARG A 1147 -34.02 -12.00 13.84
N VAL A 1148 -32.77 -11.66 13.57
CA VAL A 1148 -31.70 -12.58 13.15
C VAL A 1148 -30.49 -12.38 14.04
N ALA A 1149 -30.06 -13.41 14.78
CA ALA A 1149 -28.79 -13.38 15.53
C ALA A 1149 -27.70 -14.11 14.76
N ALA A 1150 -26.53 -13.51 14.54
CA ALA A 1150 -25.42 -14.11 13.80
C ALA A 1150 -24.06 -13.98 14.52
N ASP A 1151 -23.17 -14.92 14.20
CA ASP A 1151 -21.82 -14.96 14.77
C ASP A 1151 -20.93 -13.86 14.16
N PRO A 1152 -20.04 -13.21 14.95
CA PRO A 1152 -19.19 -12.09 14.49
C PRO A 1152 -18.22 -12.38 13.33
N ALA A 1153 -17.92 -13.66 13.06
CA ALA A 1153 -17.14 -14.08 11.90
C ALA A 1153 -17.95 -15.01 10.96
N GLY A 1154 -19.21 -15.27 11.32
CA GLY A 1154 -20.10 -16.21 10.65
C GLY A 1154 -20.66 -15.66 9.35
N ARG A 1155 -21.07 -16.55 8.46
CA ARG A 1155 -21.81 -16.21 7.25
C ARG A 1155 -23.28 -16.62 7.42
N PHE A 1156 -24.18 -15.77 6.95
CA PHE A 1156 -25.59 -16.15 6.80
C PHE A 1156 -26.21 -15.60 5.50
N THR A 1157 -27.34 -16.16 5.12
CA THR A 1157 -28.12 -15.76 3.95
C THR A 1157 -29.59 -15.66 4.33
N LEU A 1158 -30.28 -14.61 3.90
CA LEU A 1158 -31.73 -14.43 4.02
C LEU A 1158 -32.38 -14.45 2.64
N THR A 1159 -33.41 -15.26 2.46
CA THR A 1159 -34.31 -15.21 1.30
C THR A 1159 -35.56 -14.45 1.71
N LEU A 1160 -35.67 -13.20 1.26
CA LEU A 1160 -36.63 -12.23 1.78
C LEU A 1160 -38.06 -12.46 1.30
N SER A 1161 -38.26 -12.86 0.04
CA SER A 1161 -39.57 -13.17 -0.56
C SER A 1161 -39.37 -13.83 -1.93
N ALA A 1162 -40.44 -14.04 -2.70
CA ALA A 1162 -40.38 -14.63 -4.04
C ALA A 1162 -39.69 -13.70 -5.05
N PRO A 1163 -38.86 -14.26 -5.97
CA PRO A 1163 -38.16 -13.47 -6.98
C PRO A 1163 -39.09 -12.57 -7.80
N VAL A 1164 -38.63 -11.36 -8.10
CA VAL A 1164 -39.34 -10.41 -8.97
C VAL A 1164 -39.01 -10.72 -10.42
N LYS A 1165 -40.04 -10.98 -11.23
CA LYS A 1165 -39.91 -11.31 -12.66
C LYS A 1165 -40.04 -10.11 -13.59
N ASP A 1166 -40.61 -9.01 -13.09
CA ASP A 1166 -40.79 -7.75 -13.81
C ASP A 1166 -39.48 -6.95 -13.81
N GLU A 1167 -38.99 -6.55 -15.00
CA GLU A 1167 -37.75 -5.76 -15.13
C GLU A 1167 -37.88 -4.32 -14.60
N SER A 1168 -39.11 -3.83 -14.42
CA SER A 1168 -39.40 -2.54 -13.81
C SER A 1168 -39.51 -2.58 -12.27
N GLY A 1169 -39.50 -3.79 -11.69
CA GLY A 1169 -39.51 -4.05 -10.24
C GLY A 1169 -38.15 -4.48 -9.69
N GLY A 1170 -38.10 -4.78 -8.40
CA GLY A 1170 -36.90 -5.31 -7.74
C GLY A 1170 -36.88 -5.07 -6.23
N TYR A 1171 -35.78 -5.49 -5.59
CA TYR A 1171 -35.49 -5.25 -4.19
C TYR A 1171 -34.58 -4.02 -4.00
N GLU A 1172 -34.86 -3.25 -2.95
CA GLU A 1172 -34.00 -2.20 -2.39
C GLU A 1172 -33.70 -2.54 -0.93
N GLY A 1173 -32.54 -2.14 -0.42
CA GLY A 1173 -32.17 -2.35 0.99
C GLY A 1173 -31.56 -1.11 1.62
N TYR A 1174 -31.89 -0.88 2.88
CA TYR A 1174 -31.44 0.27 3.65
C TYR A 1174 -31.01 -0.18 5.06
N MET A 1175 -29.93 0.40 5.57
CA MET A 1175 -29.66 0.43 7.00
C MET A 1175 -30.31 1.68 7.60
N VAL A 1176 -30.93 1.56 8.78
CA VAL A 1176 -31.46 2.69 9.53
C VAL A 1176 -30.44 3.06 10.62
N ALA A 1177 -29.83 4.23 10.50
CA ALA A 1177 -28.92 4.79 11.49
C ALA A 1177 -29.20 6.28 11.69
N ASN A 1178 -29.19 6.75 12.93
CA ASN A 1178 -29.47 8.15 13.30
C ASN A 1178 -30.78 8.71 12.69
N GLY A 1179 -31.81 7.87 12.61
CA GLY A 1179 -33.12 8.23 12.06
C GLY A 1179 -33.15 8.45 10.53
N LYS A 1180 -32.06 8.15 9.83
CA LYS A 1180 -31.93 8.27 8.37
C LYS A 1180 -31.69 6.92 7.71
N LEU A 1181 -32.01 6.85 6.43
CA LEU A 1181 -31.72 5.69 5.58
C LEU A 1181 -30.29 5.82 5.04
N GLN A 1182 -29.49 4.78 5.20
CA GLN A 1182 -28.12 4.66 4.72
C GLN A 1182 -27.96 3.42 3.83
N ALA A 1183 -26.79 3.28 3.19
CA ALA A 1183 -26.42 2.06 2.49
C ALA A 1183 -26.42 0.85 3.45
N LEU A 1184 -26.62 -0.35 2.90
CA LEU A 1184 -26.52 -1.59 3.69
C LEU A 1184 -25.10 -1.74 4.30
N PRO A 1185 -24.96 -2.46 5.42
CA PRO A 1185 -23.68 -2.62 6.10
C PRO A 1185 -22.59 -3.17 5.17
N ALA A 1186 -21.35 -2.73 5.39
CA ALA A 1186 -20.20 -3.24 4.66
C ALA A 1186 -20.10 -4.78 4.78
N GLY A 1187 -19.61 -5.40 3.71
CA GLY A 1187 -19.53 -6.86 3.63
C GLY A 1187 -20.85 -7.57 3.33
N SER A 1188 -21.94 -6.85 3.06
CA SER A 1188 -23.23 -7.42 2.65
C SER A 1188 -23.50 -7.29 1.14
N PHE A 1189 -24.35 -8.17 0.61
CA PHE A 1189 -24.80 -8.16 -0.78
C PHE A 1189 -26.29 -8.50 -0.84
N LEU A 1190 -27.09 -7.65 -1.51
CA LEU A 1190 -28.52 -7.91 -1.77
C LEU A 1190 -28.73 -8.09 -3.27
N ASP A 1191 -29.30 -9.22 -3.67
CA ASP A 1191 -29.65 -9.45 -5.07
C ASP A 1191 -31.00 -8.79 -5.43
N LYS A 1192 -30.98 -7.92 -6.45
CA LYS A 1192 -32.12 -7.09 -6.89
C LYS A 1192 -33.32 -7.91 -7.35
N ARG A 1193 -33.13 -9.15 -7.84
CA ARG A 1193 -34.19 -9.96 -8.47
C ARG A 1193 -34.66 -11.09 -7.56
N SER A 1194 -33.74 -11.86 -7.03
CA SER A 1194 -34.03 -13.04 -6.20
C SER A 1194 -34.44 -12.70 -4.77
N GLY A 1195 -34.08 -11.52 -4.27
CA GLY A 1195 -34.32 -11.15 -2.87
C GLY A 1195 -33.43 -11.91 -1.89
N GLU A 1196 -32.31 -12.46 -2.35
CA GLU A 1196 -31.30 -13.08 -1.50
C GLU A 1196 -30.34 -12.01 -0.95
N PHE A 1197 -30.28 -11.92 0.38
CA PHE A 1197 -29.36 -11.07 1.12
C PHE A 1197 -28.28 -11.94 1.76
N TYR A 1198 -27.02 -11.67 1.43
CA TYR A 1198 -25.85 -12.30 2.01
C TYR A 1198 -25.17 -11.32 2.95
N TRP A 1199 -24.73 -11.82 4.08
CA TRP A 1199 -23.82 -11.06 4.92
C TRP A 1199 -22.83 -11.97 5.62
N GLN A 1200 -21.57 -11.59 5.54
CA GLN A 1200 -20.52 -12.10 6.40
C GLN A 1200 -19.86 -10.89 7.06
N PRO A 1201 -20.24 -10.57 8.31
CA PRO A 1201 -19.63 -9.50 9.06
C PRO A 1201 -18.11 -9.73 9.18
N GLY A 1202 -17.35 -8.65 9.08
CA GLY A 1202 -15.93 -8.68 9.42
C GLY A 1202 -15.73 -8.67 10.94
N VAL A 1203 -14.52 -9.00 11.40
CA VAL A 1203 -14.14 -8.69 12.79
C VAL A 1203 -14.29 -7.18 13.02
N GLY A 1204 -14.87 -6.78 14.15
CA GLY A 1204 -15.23 -5.36 14.42
C GLY A 1204 -16.72 -5.09 14.39
N PHE A 1205 -17.48 -5.84 13.58
CA PHE A 1205 -18.93 -5.66 13.46
C PHE A 1205 -19.64 -6.37 14.61
N THR A 1206 -20.17 -5.62 15.57
CA THR A 1206 -21.03 -6.13 16.66
C THR A 1206 -22.23 -5.22 16.86
N GLY A 1207 -23.20 -5.65 17.65
CA GLY A 1207 -24.41 -4.87 17.94
C GLY A 1207 -25.57 -5.18 16.99
N THR A 1208 -26.60 -4.33 17.04
CA THR A 1208 -27.85 -4.54 16.29
C THR A 1208 -27.93 -3.60 15.09
N TYR A 1209 -28.13 -4.19 13.92
CA TYR A 1209 -28.27 -3.53 12.63
C TYR A 1209 -29.72 -3.59 12.21
N ARG A 1210 -30.35 -2.42 12.12
CA ARG A 1210 -31.74 -2.31 11.67
C ARG A 1210 -31.77 -2.14 10.16
N LEU A 1211 -32.19 -3.18 9.46
CA LEU A 1211 -32.29 -3.23 8.01
C LEU A 1211 -33.75 -3.12 7.57
N VAL A 1212 -33.99 -2.43 6.47
CA VAL A 1212 -35.31 -2.35 5.84
C VAL A 1212 -35.16 -2.67 4.37
N PHE A 1213 -35.84 -3.72 3.91
CA PHE A 1213 -35.90 -4.08 2.50
C PHE A 1213 -37.24 -3.67 1.90
N ILE A 1214 -37.23 -3.12 0.69
CA ILE A 1214 -38.44 -2.78 -0.07
C ILE A 1214 -38.49 -3.66 -1.31
N ARG A 1215 -39.59 -4.39 -1.48
CA ARG A 1215 -39.88 -5.16 -2.69
C ARG A 1215 -40.85 -4.38 -3.55
N THR A 1216 -40.51 -4.19 -4.83
CA THR A 1216 -41.40 -3.60 -5.84
C THR A 1216 -41.71 -4.64 -6.90
N ASP A 1217 -42.98 -4.97 -7.13
CA ASP A 1217 -43.40 -5.96 -8.12
C ASP A 1217 -44.74 -5.53 -8.75
N GLY A 1218 -44.77 -5.36 -10.08
CA GLY A 1218 -45.94 -4.81 -10.77
C GLY A 1218 -46.39 -3.44 -10.25
N GLY A 1219 -45.45 -2.61 -9.77
CA GLY A 1219 -45.70 -1.29 -9.18
C GLY A 1219 -46.20 -1.30 -7.72
N GLN A 1220 -46.48 -2.46 -7.12
CA GLN A 1220 -46.82 -2.57 -5.70
C GLN A 1220 -45.53 -2.60 -4.86
N ARG A 1221 -45.47 -1.79 -3.81
CA ARG A 1221 -44.33 -1.72 -2.88
C ARG A 1221 -44.70 -2.35 -1.54
N THR A 1222 -43.89 -3.28 -1.05
CA THR A 1222 -43.99 -3.84 0.31
C THR A 1222 -42.67 -3.71 1.06
N ARG A 1223 -42.73 -3.53 2.39
CA ARG A 1223 -41.56 -3.42 3.27
C ARG A 1223 -41.35 -4.70 4.10
N ILE A 1224 -40.08 -5.04 4.31
CA ILE A 1224 -39.62 -6.19 5.11
C ILE A 1224 -38.55 -5.68 6.09
N PRO A 1225 -38.91 -5.36 7.34
CA PRO A 1225 -37.95 -4.94 8.36
C PRO A 1225 -37.22 -6.14 8.98
N VAL A 1226 -35.90 -6.05 9.08
CA VAL A 1226 -35.03 -7.10 9.62
C VAL A 1226 -34.04 -6.47 10.61
N ASP A 1227 -34.07 -6.91 11.86
CA ASP A 1227 -33.05 -6.59 12.86
C ASP A 1227 -32.03 -7.72 12.91
N VAL A 1228 -30.77 -7.42 12.59
CA VAL A 1228 -29.66 -8.37 12.68
C VAL A 1228 -28.80 -8.02 13.89
N THR A 1229 -28.69 -8.93 14.86
CA THR A 1229 -27.80 -8.77 16.01
C THR A 1229 -26.54 -9.62 15.83
N ILE A 1230 -25.38 -8.98 15.75
CA ILE A 1230 -24.08 -9.62 15.67
C ILE A 1230 -23.43 -9.63 17.06
N GLY A 1231 -23.08 -10.82 17.59
CA GLY A 1231 -22.38 -10.92 18.89
C GLY A 1231 -22.91 -11.96 19.87
N GLN A 1232 -24.07 -12.58 19.63
CA GLN A 1232 -24.53 -13.73 20.41
C GLN A 1232 -24.34 -15.03 19.64
N GLN A 1233 -23.59 -15.98 20.20
CA GLN A 1233 -23.60 -17.35 19.69
C GLN A 1233 -25.02 -17.90 19.79
N ARG A 1234 -25.56 -18.32 18.65
CA ARG A 1234 -26.88 -18.93 18.58
C ARG A 1234 -26.88 -20.23 19.42
N PRO A 1235 -27.81 -20.41 20.38
CA PRO A 1235 -28.02 -21.71 21.01
C PRO A 1235 -28.37 -22.75 19.94
N ALA A 1236 -27.81 -23.97 20.04
CA ALA A 1236 -28.10 -25.05 19.11
C ALA A 1236 -29.62 -25.19 18.88
N ALA A 1237 -30.04 -25.20 17.61
CA ALA A 1237 -31.47 -25.19 17.26
C ALA A 1237 -32.18 -26.40 17.88
N PRO A 1238 -33.35 -26.23 18.53
CA PRO A 1238 -34.15 -27.35 18.99
C PRO A 1238 -34.63 -28.18 17.79
N GLN A 1239 -34.65 -29.51 17.94
CA GLN A 1239 -34.92 -30.51 16.88
C GLN A 1239 -36.31 -30.44 16.20
N ASN A 1240 -37.12 -29.41 16.47
CA ASN A 1240 -38.49 -29.27 15.96
C ASN A 1240 -38.67 -28.12 14.97
N VAL A 1241 -37.60 -27.64 14.32
CA VAL A 1241 -37.73 -26.67 13.21
C VAL A 1241 -38.21 -27.42 11.95
N ARG A 1242 -39.28 -26.94 11.32
CA ARG A 1242 -39.76 -27.47 10.02
C ARG A 1242 -38.72 -27.19 8.95
N ILE A 1243 -37.88 -28.19 8.69
CA ILE A 1243 -36.93 -28.21 7.57
C ILE A 1243 -37.74 -28.40 6.27
N VAL A 1244 -37.72 -27.41 5.38
CA VAL A 1244 -38.29 -27.54 4.03
C VAL A 1244 -37.14 -27.90 3.09
N LYS A 1245 -37.26 -29.05 2.41
CA LYS A 1245 -36.29 -29.52 1.40
C LYS A 1245 -36.39 -28.72 0.12
#